data_AF-A0A7J2SVA6-F1
#
_entry.id   AF-A0A7J2SVA6-F1
#
_cell.length_a   1.000
_cell.length_b   1.000
_cell.length_c   1.000
_cell.angle_alpha   90.00
_cell.angle_beta   90.00
_cell.angle_gamma   90.00
#
_symmetry.space_group_name_H-M   'P 1'
#
loop_
_entity.id
_entity.type
_entity.pdbx_description
1 polymer ?
#
loop_
_entity_poly.entity_id
_entity_poly.type
_entity_poly.pdbx_seq_one_letter_code
_entity_poly.pdbx_strand_id
1 'polypeptide(L)'
;MEQLAPGDTSAILRELGYDYYAYREEAVRPELSATRFSDLLPGLASSKDPDLLDLSRRALYRHQEEAYNALRAGRNLILRSGTGSGKTEAWLLHVARDGVRALAIYPTLALANDQIRRIVEVSRVTGLRVEALDAVRRDDLVRARGRAALRSAVGELDILVTNPAFLLNEVKKLLAGSRGRIMDRFLSSVGLIVIDELDFYGPREIALLLSMLRLLRDAASGDFRVAVLTATLRDPGPLADFLRELTGREVSVVEGRPFRVENRVYVVLGKDLRGIWEELRSREGELRASGSVGEDVLEALRDYEKFRLSHFKVIEAARALGIGVPGTEYDPVEVLRRYAEDPVLTLVFTRSIAKAEELGRRLRAGLPPELRDRVAVHHHLASRAARAELEERARRGEVRVLISPRTLSQGLDIGLVGRIVHVGLPESVREFVQREGRKGRRESLAYSETVVFPLSAWDRELLSRGLETLRRWMELQPERALVNPRNKYMRLFESLARFTSPSLRRTLPREDYEFLASMGLVEGNELTEAGKRVWRNMNFYEFAPPFGIKRLIEEGPVPTYLEDVSHCDLVEKFQPGSIDYSADGVVVEHRRAGGAVTAIVERRLSERAIWDYEPLAQAYEEYEKAKFQWRERPSIVSDYVNGRLHSDVRCVVYPPRRGFGRYDKIPNRVLWRIYSSRPIVRRISGRTLVGRDMRVVDVPAPTSGRYSDYTYGVGLELDPAEDVNLLRIGLAYIMIILRRRHGIPLDALEYDLGKVGERKYMGLHEPESSGLLEELDWASLRSDVESYAPDDLDDVLMSALDEYAYADFLGYGLRWDLARAYALRAIDYLLLQQRVVLRVGGRRISVPRPSRALRLLSVDALSLPLDDEGRVRLIAVATYDGEESRAVVLRSEFGLLSGDGDEARRGVFAAVDSGFRVLVYDLRSALEALEASGMASLAMLLRQMASERALVEVRGEISGALGEEVPLSEADAAILGRERKVGLAELRREYEYARSRIRGLEYAEWERHIGQLSALMEEFVRENAESALLLHLAAERLRESRRGPRLGIRA
;
A
#
# COMPACT_ATOMS: atom_id res chain seq x y z
N MET A 1 -6.76 -35.89 -24.18
CA MET A 1 -5.46 -35.23 -24.45
C MET A 1 -4.51 -35.65 -23.35
N GLU A 2 -3.33 -36.16 -23.67
CA GLU A 2 -2.30 -36.48 -22.68
C GLU A 2 -1.84 -35.16 -22.02
N GLN A 3 -1.86 -35.09 -20.68
CA GLN A 3 -1.43 -33.90 -19.96
C GLN A 3 0.10 -33.82 -19.98
N LEU A 4 0.64 -32.68 -20.39
CA LEU A 4 2.07 -32.40 -20.31
C LEU A 4 2.44 -32.06 -18.86
N ALA A 5 3.65 -32.43 -18.45
CA ALA A 5 4.19 -32.08 -17.14
C ALA A 5 5.60 -31.48 -17.29
N PRO A 6 5.99 -30.52 -16.44
CA PRO A 6 7.40 -30.19 -16.27
C PRO A 6 8.16 -31.42 -15.77
N GLY A 7 9.45 -31.54 -16.12
CA GLY A 7 10.33 -32.55 -15.52
C GLY A 7 10.29 -32.46 -13.98
N ASP A 8 10.47 -33.58 -13.27
CA ASP A 8 10.42 -33.58 -11.81
C ASP A 8 11.66 -32.90 -11.22
N THR A 9 11.52 -31.64 -10.78
CA THR A 9 12.61 -30.89 -10.15
C THR A 9 13.14 -31.59 -8.90
N SER A 10 12.27 -32.27 -8.15
CA SER A 10 12.65 -32.98 -6.93
C SER A 10 13.61 -34.16 -7.21
N ALA A 11 13.45 -34.81 -8.37
CA ALA A 11 14.33 -35.88 -8.82
C ALA A 11 15.67 -35.31 -9.29
N ILE A 12 15.64 -34.23 -10.08
CA ILE A 12 16.84 -33.54 -10.57
C ILE A 12 17.70 -33.03 -9.40
N LEU A 13 17.09 -32.38 -8.41
CA LEU A 13 17.81 -31.87 -7.23
C LEU A 13 18.46 -33.02 -6.43
N ARG A 14 17.74 -34.13 -6.22
CA ARG A 14 18.31 -35.32 -5.54
C ARG A 14 19.48 -35.93 -6.31
N GLU A 15 19.36 -36.07 -7.63
CA GLU A 15 20.42 -36.61 -8.49
C GLU A 15 21.69 -35.74 -8.45
N LEU A 16 21.52 -34.41 -8.41
CA LEU A 16 22.61 -33.44 -8.33
C LEU A 16 23.15 -33.23 -6.91
N GLY A 17 22.58 -33.92 -5.90
CA GLY A 17 23.01 -33.83 -4.50
C GLY A 17 22.57 -32.55 -3.78
N TYR A 18 21.51 -31.89 -4.24
CA TYR A 18 20.94 -30.71 -3.59
C TYR A 18 19.93 -31.06 -2.50
N ASP A 19 20.09 -30.45 -1.34
CA ASP A 19 19.07 -30.33 -0.32
C ASP A 19 18.07 -29.22 -0.68
N TYR A 20 16.79 -29.46 -0.44
CA TYR A 20 15.73 -28.50 -0.70
C TYR A 20 14.58 -28.61 0.30
N TYR A 21 13.81 -27.54 0.41
CA TYR A 21 12.51 -27.55 1.06
C TYR A 21 11.42 -27.55 0.01
N ALA A 22 10.36 -28.34 0.23
CA ALA A 22 9.24 -28.43 -0.69
C ALA A 22 7.89 -28.37 0.02
N TYR A 23 6.93 -27.72 -0.63
CA TYR A 23 5.52 -27.75 -0.27
C TYR A 23 4.65 -27.65 -1.54
N ARG A 24 3.33 -27.85 -1.39
CA ARG A 24 2.39 -27.80 -2.50
C ARG A 24 1.34 -26.73 -2.27
N GLU A 25 0.96 -26.07 -3.34
CA GLU A 25 -0.22 -25.22 -3.41
C GLU A 25 -1.29 -25.95 -4.21
N GLU A 26 -2.51 -25.97 -3.66
CA GLU A 26 -3.64 -26.69 -4.24
C GLU A 26 -4.08 -26.09 -5.58
N ALA A 27 -4.64 -26.95 -6.44
CA ALA A 27 -5.21 -26.53 -7.71
C ALA A 27 -6.44 -25.63 -7.49
N VAL A 28 -6.57 -24.58 -8.29
CA VAL A 28 -7.73 -23.69 -8.31
C VAL A 28 -8.47 -23.86 -9.63
N ARG A 29 -9.74 -24.26 -9.58
CA ARG A 29 -10.60 -24.31 -10.76
C ARG A 29 -11.69 -23.24 -10.66
N PRO A 30 -11.93 -22.45 -11.73
CA PRO A 30 -13.09 -21.57 -11.80
C PRO A 30 -14.37 -22.40 -11.88
N GLU A 31 -15.45 -21.84 -11.35
CA GLU A 31 -16.78 -22.41 -11.54
C GLU A 31 -17.21 -22.21 -13.00
N LEU A 32 -17.74 -23.26 -13.63
CA LEU A 32 -18.24 -23.21 -15.01
C LEU A 32 -19.75 -22.93 -15.01
N SER A 33 -20.20 -22.14 -15.98
CA SER A 33 -21.60 -21.93 -16.32
C SER A 33 -22.11 -23.06 -17.24
N ALA A 34 -23.43 -23.20 -17.34
CA ALA A 34 -24.08 -24.00 -18.38
C ALA A 34 -23.98 -23.36 -19.78
N THR A 35 -23.80 -22.04 -19.85
CA THR A 35 -23.75 -21.25 -21.10
C THR A 35 -22.37 -21.39 -21.75
N ARG A 36 -22.34 -21.63 -23.06
CA ARG A 36 -21.11 -21.68 -23.88
C ARG A 36 -20.86 -20.35 -24.60
N PHE A 37 -19.62 -20.15 -25.03
CA PHE A 37 -19.28 -19.01 -25.89
C PHE A 37 -20.10 -18.96 -27.18
N SER A 38 -20.37 -20.11 -27.81
CA SER A 38 -21.20 -20.20 -29.02
C SER A 38 -22.66 -19.75 -28.81
N ASP A 39 -23.17 -19.87 -27.59
CA ASP A 39 -24.57 -19.53 -27.29
C ASP A 39 -24.77 -18.01 -27.31
N LEU A 40 -23.73 -17.25 -26.92
CA LEU A 40 -23.72 -15.80 -26.97
C LEU A 40 -23.16 -15.26 -28.29
N LEU A 41 -22.12 -15.89 -28.84
CA LEU A 41 -21.45 -15.47 -30.08
C LEU A 41 -21.42 -16.62 -31.10
N PRO A 42 -22.54 -16.88 -31.82
CA PRO A 42 -22.65 -18.01 -32.76
C PRO A 42 -21.61 -17.98 -33.88
N GLY A 43 -21.14 -16.79 -34.28
CA GLY A 43 -20.12 -16.64 -35.31
C GLY A 43 -18.80 -17.35 -34.98
N LEU A 44 -18.48 -17.55 -33.70
CA LEU A 44 -17.26 -18.27 -33.29
C LEU A 44 -17.25 -19.72 -33.77
N ALA A 45 -18.42 -20.37 -33.81
CA ALA A 45 -18.55 -21.76 -34.27
C ALA A 45 -18.30 -21.92 -35.78
N SER A 46 -18.42 -20.83 -36.55
CA SER A 46 -18.18 -20.78 -37.99
C SER A 46 -16.77 -20.28 -38.35
N SER A 47 -15.94 -19.98 -37.35
CA SER A 47 -14.59 -19.50 -37.58
C SER A 47 -13.69 -20.59 -38.20
N LYS A 48 -12.86 -20.20 -39.17
CA LYS A 48 -11.80 -21.07 -39.71
C LYS A 48 -10.56 -21.10 -38.80
N ASP A 49 -10.51 -20.23 -37.80
CA ASP A 49 -9.45 -20.19 -36.81
C ASP A 49 -9.68 -21.29 -35.76
N PRO A 50 -8.78 -22.28 -35.63
CA PRO A 50 -8.92 -23.38 -34.67
C PRO A 50 -9.07 -22.92 -33.22
N ASP A 51 -8.41 -21.84 -32.82
CA ASP A 51 -8.45 -21.33 -31.44
C ASP A 51 -9.81 -20.71 -31.12
N LEU A 52 -10.41 -20.01 -32.09
CA LEU A 52 -11.76 -19.45 -31.95
C LEU A 52 -12.84 -20.53 -32.02
N LEU A 53 -12.62 -21.58 -32.82
CA LEU A 53 -13.51 -22.73 -32.87
C LEU A 53 -13.47 -23.52 -31.56
N ASP A 54 -12.30 -23.71 -30.96
CA ASP A 54 -12.17 -24.32 -29.64
C ASP A 54 -12.86 -23.46 -28.57
N LEU A 55 -12.59 -22.14 -28.57
CA LEU A 55 -13.24 -21.18 -27.68
C LEU A 55 -14.77 -21.29 -27.76
N SER A 56 -15.33 -21.40 -28.97
CA SER A 56 -16.78 -21.52 -29.18
C SER A 56 -17.41 -22.68 -28.39
N ARG A 57 -16.68 -23.78 -28.21
CA ARG A 57 -17.17 -25.00 -27.56
C ARG A 57 -17.07 -24.96 -26.04
N ARG A 58 -16.25 -24.05 -25.49
CA ARG A 58 -16.01 -23.95 -24.05
C ARG A 58 -17.21 -23.33 -23.33
N ALA A 59 -17.46 -23.82 -22.12
CA ALA A 59 -18.38 -23.17 -21.19
C ALA A 59 -17.76 -21.85 -20.69
N LEU A 60 -18.61 -20.86 -20.45
CA LEU A 60 -18.20 -19.64 -19.76
C LEU A 60 -17.82 -19.98 -18.31
N TYR A 61 -16.89 -19.23 -17.74
CA TYR A 61 -16.77 -19.19 -16.30
C TYR A 61 -17.99 -18.47 -15.70
N ARG A 62 -18.42 -18.89 -14.52
CA ARG A 62 -19.55 -18.31 -13.80
C ARG A 62 -19.39 -16.80 -13.63
N HIS A 63 -18.21 -16.33 -13.25
CA HIS A 63 -17.92 -14.89 -13.12
C HIS A 63 -17.96 -14.15 -14.46
N GLN A 64 -17.69 -14.81 -15.59
CA GLN A 64 -17.83 -14.20 -16.92
C GLN A 64 -19.31 -14.01 -17.27
N GLU A 65 -20.14 -15.01 -17.00
CA GLU A 65 -21.59 -14.93 -17.22
C GLU A 65 -22.25 -13.91 -16.27
N GLU A 66 -21.89 -13.91 -14.99
CA GLU A 66 -22.38 -12.93 -14.01
C GLU A 66 -22.01 -11.50 -14.41
N ALA A 67 -20.76 -11.28 -14.84
CA ALA A 67 -20.31 -10.00 -15.35
C ALA A 67 -21.04 -9.58 -16.63
N TYR A 68 -21.19 -10.49 -17.60
CA TYR A 68 -21.96 -10.26 -18.82
C TYR A 68 -23.41 -9.87 -18.49
N ASN A 69 -24.08 -10.61 -17.62
CA ASN A 69 -25.46 -10.34 -17.23
C ASN A 69 -25.60 -9.02 -16.47
N ALA A 70 -24.67 -8.68 -15.58
CA ALA A 70 -24.63 -7.39 -14.90
C ALA A 70 -24.50 -6.23 -15.90
N LEU A 71 -23.57 -6.36 -16.87
CA LEU A 71 -23.37 -5.40 -17.96
C LEU A 71 -24.54 -5.36 -18.94
N ARG A 72 -25.29 -6.43 -19.11
CA ARG A 72 -26.54 -6.40 -19.87
C ARG A 72 -27.67 -5.68 -19.11
N ALA A 73 -27.72 -5.80 -17.79
CA ALA A 73 -28.81 -5.34 -16.92
C ALA A 73 -28.76 -3.85 -16.48
N GLY A 74 -28.05 -2.96 -17.16
CA GLY A 74 -27.97 -1.53 -16.77
C GLY A 74 -26.94 -1.13 -15.71
N ARG A 75 -26.32 -2.07 -14.98
CA ARG A 75 -25.32 -1.89 -13.89
C ARG A 75 -23.86 -1.61 -14.29
N ASN A 76 -23.11 -0.97 -13.40
CA ASN A 76 -21.65 -0.96 -13.43
C ASN A 76 -21.08 -2.31 -12.93
N LEU A 77 -19.81 -2.57 -13.22
CA LEU A 77 -19.13 -3.80 -12.87
C LEU A 77 -17.81 -3.52 -12.15
N ILE A 78 -17.57 -4.21 -11.04
CA ILE A 78 -16.25 -4.40 -10.45
C ILE A 78 -15.96 -5.90 -10.47
N LEU A 79 -15.05 -6.33 -11.36
CA LEU A 79 -14.64 -7.73 -11.49
C LEU A 79 -13.31 -7.95 -10.76
N ARG A 80 -13.37 -8.61 -9.61
CA ARG A 80 -12.21 -8.98 -8.80
C ARG A 80 -11.74 -10.35 -9.21
N SER A 81 -10.64 -10.42 -9.97
CA SER A 81 -10.07 -11.70 -10.39
C SER A 81 -8.59 -11.61 -10.75
N GLY A 82 -7.86 -12.69 -10.48
CA GLY A 82 -6.44 -12.84 -10.79
C GLY A 82 -6.14 -12.88 -12.30
N THR A 83 -4.86 -12.96 -12.65
CA THR A 83 -4.43 -13.15 -14.04
C THR A 83 -4.86 -14.52 -14.57
N GLY A 84 -5.20 -14.60 -15.85
CA GLY A 84 -5.59 -15.87 -16.50
C GLY A 84 -7.01 -16.36 -16.21
N SER A 85 -7.88 -15.57 -15.58
CA SER A 85 -9.28 -15.93 -15.31
C SER A 85 -10.27 -15.54 -16.42
N GLY A 86 -9.80 -15.02 -17.55
CA GLY A 86 -10.66 -14.61 -18.66
C GLY A 86 -11.48 -13.33 -18.37
N LYS A 87 -10.87 -12.34 -17.71
CA LYS A 87 -11.50 -11.04 -17.41
C LYS A 87 -11.86 -10.25 -18.66
N THR A 88 -11.06 -10.37 -19.72
CA THR A 88 -11.28 -9.66 -20.99
C THR A 88 -12.57 -10.11 -21.66
N GLU A 89 -12.83 -11.42 -21.67
CA GLU A 89 -14.04 -11.99 -22.25
C GLU A 89 -15.31 -11.51 -21.53
N ALA A 90 -15.25 -11.28 -20.22
CA ALA A 90 -16.40 -10.88 -19.41
C ALA A 90 -17.11 -9.61 -19.92
N TRP A 91 -16.36 -8.58 -20.31
CA TRP A 91 -16.93 -7.35 -20.88
C TRP A 91 -17.04 -7.41 -22.41
N LEU A 92 -16.13 -8.13 -23.08
CA LEU A 92 -16.12 -8.23 -24.54
C LEU A 92 -17.36 -8.97 -25.06
N LEU A 93 -17.86 -9.97 -24.33
CA LEU A 93 -19.11 -10.67 -24.66
C LEU A 93 -20.30 -9.70 -24.73
N HIS A 94 -20.41 -8.76 -23.80
CA HIS A 94 -21.47 -7.75 -23.80
C HIS A 94 -21.37 -6.85 -25.02
N VAL A 95 -20.17 -6.31 -25.29
CA VAL A 95 -19.90 -5.46 -26.45
C VAL A 95 -20.22 -6.17 -27.76
N ALA A 96 -19.76 -7.41 -27.90
CA ALA A 96 -19.88 -8.17 -29.13
C ALA A 96 -21.29 -8.69 -29.39
N ARG A 97 -22.06 -8.99 -28.34
CA ARG A 97 -23.44 -9.49 -28.47
C ARG A 97 -24.45 -8.36 -28.60
N ASP A 98 -24.31 -7.31 -27.78
CA ASP A 98 -25.33 -6.27 -27.63
C ASP A 98 -25.00 -4.98 -28.43
N GLY A 99 -23.85 -4.91 -29.10
CA GLY A 99 -23.49 -3.82 -30.01
C GLY A 99 -23.17 -2.49 -29.32
N VAL A 100 -22.59 -2.56 -28.11
CA VAL A 100 -22.26 -1.37 -27.30
C VAL A 100 -20.85 -0.87 -27.60
N ARG A 101 -20.69 0.43 -27.85
CA ARG A 101 -19.36 1.03 -28.07
C ARG A 101 -18.53 1.05 -26.79
N ALA A 102 -17.28 0.57 -26.85
CA ALA A 102 -16.43 0.41 -25.68
C ALA A 102 -15.07 1.11 -25.76
N LEU A 103 -14.75 1.92 -24.74
CA LEU A 103 -13.40 2.43 -24.50
C LEU A 103 -12.70 1.49 -23.51
N ALA A 104 -11.64 0.81 -23.92
CA ALA A 104 -10.85 -0.03 -23.03
C ALA A 104 -9.51 0.64 -22.70
N ILE A 105 -9.28 0.87 -21.41
CA ILE A 105 -8.10 1.54 -20.87
C ILE A 105 -7.21 0.47 -20.24
N TYR A 106 -6.01 0.32 -20.78
CA TYR A 106 -4.99 -0.60 -20.27
C TYR A 106 -3.77 0.18 -19.79
N PRO A 107 -3.01 -0.31 -18.79
CA PRO A 107 -1.78 0.32 -18.31
C PRO A 107 -0.85 0.76 -19.43
N THR A 108 -0.40 -0.20 -20.25
CA THR A 108 0.32 0.12 -21.47
C THR A 108 -0.11 -0.82 -22.59
N LEU A 109 -0.09 -0.32 -23.83
CA LEU A 109 -0.45 -1.16 -24.99
C LEU A 109 0.55 -2.29 -25.23
N ALA A 110 1.81 -2.09 -24.83
CA ALA A 110 2.83 -3.14 -24.91
C ALA A 110 2.52 -4.33 -23.98
N LEU A 111 1.98 -4.05 -22.79
CA LEU A 111 1.59 -5.07 -21.81
C LEU A 111 0.25 -5.72 -22.13
N ALA A 112 -0.64 -4.98 -22.80
CA ALA A 112 -1.96 -5.45 -23.18
C ALA A 112 -2.00 -6.13 -24.56
N ASN A 113 -0.86 -6.42 -25.20
CA ASN A 113 -0.82 -6.93 -26.57
C ASN A 113 -1.67 -8.20 -26.77
N ASP A 114 -1.72 -9.10 -25.79
CA ASP A 114 -2.54 -10.32 -25.90
C ASP A 114 -4.02 -10.06 -25.76
N GLN A 115 -4.40 -9.22 -24.80
CA GLN A 115 -5.78 -8.79 -24.63
C GLN A 115 -6.25 -8.07 -25.89
N ILE A 116 -5.42 -7.19 -26.46
CA ILE A 116 -5.67 -6.50 -27.73
C ILE A 116 -5.82 -7.50 -28.87
N ARG A 117 -4.90 -8.47 -29.00
CA ARG A 117 -4.98 -9.52 -30.02
C ARG A 117 -6.29 -10.32 -29.90
N ARG A 118 -6.65 -10.75 -28.69
CA ARG A 118 -7.91 -11.46 -28.43
C ARG A 118 -9.13 -10.63 -28.79
N ILE A 119 -9.15 -9.34 -28.43
CA ILE A 119 -10.22 -8.40 -28.80
C ILE A 119 -10.32 -8.33 -30.34
N VAL A 120 -9.20 -8.18 -31.05
CA VAL A 120 -9.17 -8.12 -32.51
C VAL A 120 -9.66 -9.41 -33.16
N GLU A 121 -9.25 -10.57 -32.65
CA GLU A 121 -9.68 -11.89 -33.15
C GLU A 121 -11.20 -12.09 -33.03
N VAL A 122 -11.77 -11.86 -31.84
CA VAL A 122 -13.22 -11.96 -31.63
C VAL A 122 -13.95 -10.95 -32.50
N SER A 123 -13.43 -9.72 -32.61
CA SER A 123 -14.03 -8.64 -33.39
C SER A 123 -14.06 -8.92 -34.89
N ARG A 124 -13.08 -9.65 -35.44
CA ARG A 124 -13.09 -10.09 -36.85
C ARG A 124 -14.27 -11.00 -37.16
N VAL A 125 -14.65 -11.86 -36.22
CA VAL A 125 -15.75 -12.81 -36.39
C VAL A 125 -17.11 -12.13 -36.21
N THR A 126 -17.19 -11.12 -35.34
CA THR A 126 -18.44 -10.41 -35.03
C THR A 126 -18.65 -9.16 -35.88
N GLY A 127 -17.66 -8.76 -36.69
CA GLY A 127 -17.73 -7.61 -37.58
C GLY A 127 -17.49 -6.25 -36.90
N LEU A 128 -16.98 -6.24 -35.67
CA LEU A 128 -16.69 -5.01 -34.92
C LEU A 128 -15.42 -4.33 -35.41
N ARG A 129 -15.43 -3.00 -35.46
CA ARG A 129 -14.28 -2.17 -35.79
C ARG A 129 -13.48 -1.84 -34.54
N VAL A 130 -12.21 -2.25 -34.52
CA VAL A 130 -11.32 -2.07 -33.37
C VAL A 130 -10.02 -1.39 -33.78
N GLU A 131 -9.55 -0.47 -32.95
CA GLU A 131 -8.21 0.11 -33.07
C GLU A 131 -7.58 0.28 -31.69
N ALA A 132 -6.28 0.03 -31.59
CA ALA A 132 -5.49 0.38 -30.41
C ALA A 132 -4.71 1.67 -30.70
N LEU A 133 -4.80 2.66 -29.82
CA LEU A 133 -4.26 4.00 -30.05
C LEU A 133 -3.53 4.55 -28.83
N ASP A 134 -2.27 4.93 -29.04
CA ASP A 134 -1.43 5.68 -28.10
C ASP A 134 -0.82 6.92 -28.81
N ALA A 135 0.03 7.67 -28.11
CA ALA A 135 0.67 8.86 -28.66
C ALA A 135 1.50 8.57 -29.92
N VAL A 136 2.27 7.48 -29.93
CA VAL A 136 3.18 7.09 -31.01
C VAL A 136 2.39 6.67 -32.25
N ARG A 137 1.48 5.70 -32.08
CA ARG A 137 0.61 5.20 -33.16
C ARG A 137 -0.28 6.30 -33.71
N ARG A 138 -0.75 7.22 -32.86
CA ARG A 138 -1.46 8.42 -33.34
C ARG A 138 -0.60 9.25 -34.26
N ASP A 139 0.66 9.53 -33.90
CA ASP A 139 1.52 10.36 -34.73
C ASP A 139 1.85 9.69 -36.08
N ASP A 140 2.10 8.38 -36.08
CA ASP A 140 2.31 7.62 -37.32
C ASP A 140 1.06 7.63 -38.21
N LEU A 141 -0.13 7.42 -37.64
CA LEU A 141 -1.39 7.46 -38.38
C LEU A 141 -1.74 8.87 -38.88
N VAL A 142 -1.42 9.92 -38.10
CA VAL A 142 -1.59 11.31 -38.55
C VAL A 142 -0.67 11.61 -39.72
N ARG A 143 0.58 11.14 -39.71
CA ARG A 143 1.51 11.29 -40.86
C ARG A 143 1.00 10.54 -42.09
N ALA A 144 0.41 9.34 -41.91
CA ALA A 144 -0.02 8.49 -43.01
C ALA A 144 -1.31 8.95 -43.72
N ARG A 145 -2.34 9.36 -42.97
CA ARG A 145 -3.68 9.66 -43.52
C ARG A 145 -4.22 11.06 -43.19
N GLY A 146 -3.47 11.85 -42.41
CA GLY A 146 -3.91 13.16 -41.94
C GLY A 146 -4.84 13.10 -40.73
N ARG A 147 -4.82 14.18 -39.93
CA ARG A 147 -5.55 14.25 -38.65
C ARG A 147 -7.07 14.20 -38.79
N ALA A 148 -7.64 14.87 -39.79
CA ALA A 148 -9.08 14.91 -40.00
C ALA A 148 -9.66 13.53 -40.37
N ALA A 149 -8.96 12.80 -41.24
CA ALA A 149 -9.33 11.44 -41.61
C ALA A 149 -9.21 10.48 -40.42
N LEU A 150 -8.13 10.58 -39.64
CA LEU A 150 -7.98 9.78 -38.41
C LEU A 150 -9.12 10.04 -37.42
N ARG A 151 -9.48 11.31 -37.18
CA ARG A 151 -10.61 11.67 -36.30
C ARG A 151 -11.93 11.08 -36.79
N SER A 152 -12.16 11.04 -38.11
CA SER A 152 -13.37 10.39 -38.65
C SER A 152 -13.34 8.88 -38.41
N ALA A 153 -12.24 8.23 -38.76
CA ALA A 153 -12.05 6.79 -38.58
C ALA A 153 -12.20 6.36 -37.11
N VAL A 154 -11.65 7.13 -36.17
CA VAL A 154 -11.80 6.87 -34.72
C VAL A 154 -13.26 6.99 -34.27
N GLY A 155 -14.02 7.95 -34.79
CA GLY A 155 -15.45 8.12 -34.46
C GLY A 155 -16.35 6.98 -34.98
N GLU A 156 -15.85 6.20 -35.93
CA GLU A 156 -16.53 5.04 -36.48
C GLU A 156 -16.19 3.75 -35.73
N LEU A 157 -15.24 3.74 -34.80
CA LEU A 157 -14.89 2.50 -34.08
C LEU A 157 -16.02 2.02 -33.16
N ASP A 158 -16.07 0.70 -32.98
CA ASP A 158 -16.94 0.05 -32.01
C ASP A 158 -16.16 -0.23 -30.71
N ILE A 159 -14.85 -0.52 -30.81
CA ILE A 159 -13.94 -0.64 -29.67
C ILE A 159 -12.69 0.21 -29.89
N LEU A 160 -12.37 1.07 -28.92
CA LEU A 160 -11.11 1.80 -28.89
C LEU A 160 -10.30 1.34 -27.68
N VAL A 161 -9.10 0.82 -27.93
CA VAL A 161 -8.16 0.47 -26.87
C VAL A 161 -7.12 1.58 -26.72
N THR A 162 -6.88 2.04 -25.50
CA THR A 162 -5.90 3.11 -25.24
C THR A 162 -5.21 2.96 -23.89
N ASN A 163 -4.31 3.89 -23.57
CA ASN A 163 -3.70 4.03 -22.25
C ASN A 163 -4.13 5.33 -21.57
N PRO A 164 -4.09 5.40 -20.22
CA PRO A 164 -4.56 6.57 -19.49
C PRO A 164 -3.81 7.86 -19.79
N ALA A 165 -2.50 7.80 -20.06
CA ALA A 165 -1.70 8.99 -20.36
C ALA A 165 -2.12 9.64 -21.68
N PHE A 166 -2.42 8.83 -22.70
CA PHE A 166 -2.97 9.32 -23.95
C PHE A 166 -4.40 9.85 -23.77
N LEU A 167 -5.24 9.12 -23.02
CA LEU A 167 -6.61 9.53 -22.72
C LEU A 167 -6.66 10.88 -21.99
N LEU A 168 -5.82 11.09 -20.96
CA LEU A 168 -5.74 12.34 -20.19
C LEU A 168 -5.46 13.54 -21.12
N ASN A 169 -4.53 13.36 -22.06
CA ASN A 169 -4.22 14.40 -23.05
C ASN A 169 -5.40 14.69 -23.99
N GLU A 170 -6.14 13.66 -24.41
CA GLU A 170 -7.35 13.85 -25.23
C GLU A 170 -8.50 14.50 -24.44
N VAL A 171 -8.67 14.15 -23.15
CA VAL A 171 -9.62 14.80 -22.24
C VAL A 171 -9.27 16.29 -22.07
N LYS A 172 -8.01 16.62 -21.81
CA LYS A 172 -7.57 18.03 -21.73
C LYS A 172 -7.86 18.82 -23.02
N LYS A 173 -7.60 18.22 -24.19
CA LYS A 173 -7.89 18.84 -25.49
C LYS A 173 -9.39 19.01 -25.73
N LEU A 174 -10.20 18.02 -25.34
CA LEU A 174 -11.66 18.07 -25.41
C LEU A 174 -12.18 19.24 -24.59
N LEU A 175 -11.76 19.32 -23.32
CA LEU A 175 -12.16 20.36 -22.38
C LEU A 175 -11.75 21.77 -22.83
N ALA A 176 -10.56 21.91 -23.41
CA ALA A 176 -10.05 23.17 -23.96
C ALA A 176 -10.66 23.54 -25.33
N GLY A 177 -11.53 22.72 -25.92
CA GLY A 177 -12.08 22.96 -27.26
C GLY A 177 -11.02 22.91 -28.38
N SER A 178 -9.88 22.27 -28.14
CA SER A 178 -8.72 22.27 -29.05
C SER A 178 -9.03 21.59 -30.38
N ARG A 179 -8.61 22.19 -31.51
CA ARG A 179 -8.76 21.62 -32.86
C ARG A 179 -7.97 20.32 -33.09
N GLY A 180 -7.00 20.03 -32.22
CA GLY A 180 -6.10 18.87 -32.32
C GLY A 180 -6.64 17.56 -31.75
N ARG A 181 -7.85 17.54 -31.17
CA ARG A 181 -8.51 16.35 -30.61
C ARG A 181 -8.90 15.36 -31.70
N ILE A 182 -8.82 14.07 -31.40
CA ILE A 182 -9.16 12.99 -32.34
C ILE A 182 -10.17 11.98 -31.78
N MET A 183 -10.32 11.91 -30.45
CA MET A 183 -11.23 10.96 -29.79
C MET A 183 -12.62 11.53 -29.50
N ASP A 184 -12.87 12.81 -29.77
CA ASP A 184 -14.09 13.50 -29.33
C ASP A 184 -15.38 12.89 -29.88
N ARG A 185 -15.43 12.49 -31.16
CA ARG A 185 -16.59 11.81 -31.75
C ARG A 185 -16.86 10.44 -31.13
N PHE A 186 -15.81 9.70 -30.81
CA PHE A 186 -15.93 8.38 -30.18
C PHE A 186 -16.42 8.52 -28.74
N LEU A 187 -15.78 9.40 -27.96
CA LEU A 187 -16.09 9.63 -26.54
C LEU A 187 -17.53 10.12 -26.32
N SER A 188 -18.13 10.86 -27.25
CA SER A 188 -19.54 11.28 -27.16
C SER A 188 -20.57 10.14 -27.37
N SER A 189 -20.11 8.97 -27.81
CA SER A 189 -20.98 7.82 -28.16
C SER A 189 -20.63 6.54 -27.41
N VAL A 190 -19.68 6.61 -26.47
CA VAL A 190 -19.24 5.44 -25.70
C VAL A 190 -20.34 4.99 -24.75
N GLY A 191 -20.67 3.71 -24.75
CA GLY A 191 -21.65 3.12 -23.82
C GLY A 191 -21.01 2.33 -22.68
N LEU A 192 -19.75 1.91 -22.84
CA LEU A 192 -18.98 1.20 -21.84
C LEU A 192 -17.54 1.73 -21.76
N ILE A 193 -17.07 2.05 -20.56
CA ILE A 193 -15.66 2.32 -20.28
C ILE A 193 -15.12 1.17 -19.43
N VAL A 194 -14.04 0.54 -19.89
CA VAL A 194 -13.37 -0.55 -19.21
C VAL A 194 -12.02 -0.06 -18.70
N ILE A 195 -11.76 -0.24 -17.40
CA ILE A 195 -10.45 -0.02 -16.79
C ILE A 195 -9.89 -1.39 -16.43
N ASP A 196 -8.88 -1.84 -17.15
CA ASP A 196 -8.19 -3.09 -16.83
C ASP A 196 -7.00 -2.87 -15.90
N GLU A 197 -6.67 -3.89 -15.12
CA GLU A 197 -5.58 -3.90 -14.14
C GLU A 197 -5.56 -2.63 -13.27
N LEU A 198 -6.66 -2.28 -12.58
CA LEU A 198 -6.68 -1.11 -11.69
C LEU A 198 -5.53 -1.14 -10.67
N ASP A 199 -5.19 -2.34 -10.21
CA ASP A 199 -4.09 -2.59 -9.29
C ASP A 199 -2.71 -2.33 -9.88
N PHE A 200 -2.57 -2.01 -11.18
CA PHE A 200 -1.33 -1.51 -11.76
C PHE A 200 -0.99 -0.09 -11.26
N TYR A 201 -2.01 0.73 -11.07
CA TYR A 201 -1.90 2.17 -10.85
C TYR A 201 -1.66 2.51 -9.37
N GLY A 202 -0.85 3.53 -9.12
CA GLY A 202 -0.72 4.14 -7.81
C GLY A 202 -1.96 4.96 -7.43
N PRO A 203 -2.12 5.36 -6.17
CA PRO A 203 -3.26 6.15 -5.71
C PRO A 203 -3.45 7.47 -6.48
N ARG A 204 -2.36 8.15 -6.89
CA ARG A 204 -2.42 9.39 -7.67
C ARG A 204 -2.97 9.13 -9.08
N GLU A 205 -2.49 8.07 -9.74
CA GLU A 205 -2.97 7.63 -11.05
C GLU A 205 -4.45 7.23 -10.99
N ILE A 206 -4.86 6.49 -9.95
CA ILE A 206 -6.26 6.11 -9.71
C ILE A 206 -7.12 7.37 -9.56
N ALA A 207 -6.70 8.35 -8.76
CA ALA A 207 -7.39 9.62 -8.63
C ALA A 207 -7.59 10.30 -10.00
N LEU A 208 -6.54 10.38 -10.83
CA LEU A 208 -6.65 10.93 -12.18
C LEU A 208 -7.59 10.12 -13.09
N LEU A 209 -7.58 8.78 -13.03
CA LEU A 209 -8.52 7.92 -13.76
C LEU A 209 -9.97 8.26 -13.40
N LEU A 210 -10.28 8.28 -12.10
CA LEU A 210 -11.62 8.56 -11.62
C LEU A 210 -12.07 9.98 -12.00
N SER A 211 -11.19 10.97 -11.89
CA SER A 211 -11.50 12.34 -12.32
C SER A 211 -11.71 12.44 -13.83
N MET A 212 -10.96 11.71 -14.66
CA MET A 212 -11.23 11.64 -16.10
C MET A 212 -12.62 11.09 -16.38
N LEU A 213 -13.09 10.07 -15.66
CA LEU A 213 -14.46 9.57 -15.82
C LEU A 213 -15.52 10.64 -15.50
N ARG A 214 -15.37 11.37 -14.38
CA ARG A 214 -16.26 12.50 -14.03
C ARG A 214 -16.25 13.58 -15.10
N LEU A 215 -15.07 13.97 -15.59
CA LEU A 215 -14.94 14.99 -16.63
C LEU A 215 -15.49 14.53 -17.98
N LEU A 216 -15.36 13.24 -18.33
CA LEU A 216 -15.93 12.68 -19.56
C LEU A 216 -17.45 12.69 -19.51
N ARG A 217 -18.06 12.30 -18.39
CA ARG A 217 -19.52 12.39 -18.18
C ARG A 217 -20.00 13.82 -18.42
N ASP A 218 -19.33 14.79 -17.81
CA ASP A 218 -19.74 16.19 -17.86
C ASP A 218 -19.49 16.86 -19.23
N ALA A 219 -18.40 16.50 -19.91
CA ALA A 219 -17.99 17.15 -21.17
C ALA A 219 -18.55 16.47 -22.43
N ALA A 220 -18.79 15.16 -22.39
CA ALA A 220 -19.23 14.38 -23.54
C ALA A 220 -20.71 13.96 -23.43
N SER A 221 -21.44 14.39 -22.40
CA SER A 221 -22.83 14.01 -22.09
C SER A 221 -23.04 12.49 -22.11
N GLY A 222 -22.01 11.74 -21.71
CA GLY A 222 -21.97 10.30 -21.90
C GLY A 222 -22.85 9.56 -20.89
N ASP A 223 -23.90 8.90 -21.37
CA ASP A 223 -24.58 7.83 -20.63
C ASP A 223 -23.80 6.52 -20.82
N PHE A 224 -22.68 6.40 -20.11
CA PHE A 224 -21.83 5.22 -20.15
C PHE A 224 -21.85 4.47 -18.82
N ARG A 225 -21.40 3.22 -18.91
CA ARG A 225 -21.22 2.32 -17.77
C ARG A 225 -19.75 2.08 -17.58
N VAL A 226 -19.36 1.70 -16.37
CA VAL A 226 -17.96 1.43 -16.06
C VAL A 226 -17.79 -0.02 -15.64
N ALA A 227 -16.81 -0.68 -16.25
CA ALA A 227 -16.30 -1.97 -15.83
C ALA A 227 -14.87 -1.81 -15.33
N VAL A 228 -14.62 -2.11 -14.06
CA VAL A 228 -13.27 -2.10 -13.48
C VAL A 228 -12.82 -3.53 -13.23
N LEU A 229 -11.66 -3.89 -13.74
CA LEU A 229 -11.07 -5.22 -13.62
C LEU A 229 -9.82 -5.13 -12.74
N THR A 230 -9.72 -5.94 -11.69
CA THR A 230 -8.62 -5.85 -10.72
C THR A 230 -8.37 -7.16 -9.97
N ALA A 231 -7.14 -7.40 -9.53
CA ALA A 231 -6.80 -8.55 -8.70
C ALA A 231 -6.69 -8.23 -7.20
N THR A 232 -6.22 -7.04 -6.82
CA THR A 232 -5.80 -6.75 -5.42
C THR A 232 -6.68 -5.74 -4.68
N LEU A 233 -7.77 -5.26 -5.29
CA LEU A 233 -8.73 -4.40 -4.59
C LEU A 233 -9.39 -5.21 -3.46
N ARG A 234 -9.07 -4.92 -2.20
CA ARG A 234 -9.58 -5.65 -1.02
C ARG A 234 -11.01 -5.21 -0.65
N ASP A 235 -11.23 -3.91 -0.58
CA ASP A 235 -12.52 -3.29 -0.30
C ASP A 235 -13.06 -2.59 -1.57
N PRO A 236 -14.11 -3.12 -2.21
CA PRO A 236 -14.72 -2.49 -3.38
C PRO A 236 -15.67 -1.34 -3.04
N GLY A 237 -16.01 -1.14 -1.76
CA GLY A 237 -17.02 -0.17 -1.30
C GLY A 237 -16.80 1.25 -1.83
N PRO A 238 -15.64 1.88 -1.56
CA PRO A 238 -15.37 3.25 -2.03
C PRO A 238 -15.47 3.39 -3.55
N LEU A 239 -14.95 2.43 -4.31
CA LEU A 239 -15.04 2.43 -5.77
C LEU A 239 -16.49 2.25 -6.24
N ALA A 240 -17.26 1.36 -5.61
CA ALA A 240 -18.66 1.14 -5.93
C ALA A 240 -19.50 2.39 -5.67
N ASP A 241 -19.28 3.06 -4.53
CA ASP A 241 -19.97 4.31 -4.19
C ASP A 241 -19.67 5.40 -5.23
N PHE A 242 -18.41 5.55 -5.62
CA PHE A 242 -18.01 6.46 -6.70
C PHE A 242 -18.70 6.15 -8.02
N LEU A 243 -18.75 4.87 -8.44
CA LEU A 243 -19.39 4.48 -9.71
C LEU A 243 -20.91 4.69 -9.69
N ARG A 244 -21.57 4.44 -8.55
CA ARG A 244 -22.99 4.76 -8.36
C ARG A 244 -23.25 6.25 -8.47
N GLU A 245 -22.44 7.08 -7.80
CA GLU A 245 -22.53 8.55 -7.89
C GLU A 245 -22.26 9.06 -9.32
N LEU A 246 -21.25 8.50 -9.98
CA LEU A 246 -20.84 8.91 -11.31
C LEU A 246 -21.95 8.71 -12.34
N THR A 247 -22.55 7.51 -12.36
CA THR A 247 -23.41 7.04 -13.44
C THR A 247 -24.90 6.99 -13.10
N GLY A 248 -25.26 7.08 -11.81
CA GLY A 248 -26.63 6.87 -11.33
C GLY A 248 -27.11 5.41 -11.44
N ARG A 249 -26.19 4.45 -11.65
CA ARG A 249 -26.50 3.03 -11.89
C ARG A 249 -25.98 2.16 -10.75
N GLU A 250 -26.73 1.10 -10.44
CA GLU A 250 -26.30 0.06 -9.50
C GLU A 250 -24.93 -0.55 -9.88
N VAL A 251 -24.18 -1.04 -8.88
CA VAL A 251 -22.87 -1.68 -9.10
C VAL A 251 -22.96 -3.15 -8.74
N SER A 252 -22.49 -4.03 -9.63
CA SER A 252 -22.28 -5.43 -9.33
C SER A 252 -20.81 -5.71 -9.06
N VAL A 253 -20.50 -6.26 -7.89
CA VAL A 253 -19.18 -6.78 -7.56
C VAL A 253 -19.19 -8.27 -7.85
N VAL A 254 -18.34 -8.70 -8.78
CA VAL A 254 -18.24 -10.10 -9.20
C VAL A 254 -16.85 -10.61 -8.85
N GLU A 255 -16.77 -11.79 -8.25
CA GLU A 255 -15.50 -12.42 -7.88
C GLU A 255 -15.22 -13.61 -8.80
N GLY A 256 -14.03 -13.62 -9.40
CA GLY A 256 -13.58 -14.69 -10.29
C GLY A 256 -12.35 -15.39 -9.75
N ARG A 257 -12.36 -16.72 -9.75
CA ARG A 257 -11.16 -17.52 -9.41
C ARG A 257 -10.31 -17.74 -10.67
N PRO A 258 -8.99 -17.52 -10.62
CA PRO A 258 -8.13 -17.89 -11.74
C PRO A 258 -8.01 -19.41 -11.84
N PHE A 259 -7.92 -19.94 -13.06
CA PHE A 259 -7.53 -21.32 -13.26
C PHE A 259 -6.03 -21.48 -12.93
N ARG A 260 -5.71 -22.41 -12.03
CA ARG A 260 -4.35 -22.81 -11.68
C ARG A 260 -4.32 -24.31 -11.41
N VAL A 261 -3.36 -25.02 -12.00
CA VAL A 261 -3.07 -26.41 -11.62
C VAL A 261 -2.35 -26.46 -10.26
N GLU A 262 -2.21 -27.66 -9.66
CA GLU A 262 -1.34 -27.85 -8.48
C GLU A 262 0.03 -27.22 -8.75
N ASN A 263 0.56 -26.44 -7.80
CA ASN A 263 1.91 -25.90 -7.89
C ASN A 263 2.81 -26.57 -6.84
N ARG A 264 3.97 -27.06 -7.26
CA ARG A 264 4.99 -27.64 -6.38
C ARG A 264 6.11 -26.64 -6.20
N VAL A 265 6.33 -26.21 -4.97
CA VAL A 265 7.32 -25.20 -4.64
C VAL A 265 8.56 -25.87 -4.10
N TYR A 266 9.73 -25.48 -4.61
CA TYR A 266 11.04 -25.95 -4.17
C TYR A 266 11.93 -24.74 -3.83
N VAL A 267 12.44 -24.69 -2.61
CA VAL A 267 13.47 -23.74 -2.18
C VAL A 267 14.78 -24.51 -2.04
N VAL A 268 15.76 -24.20 -2.89
CA VAL A 268 17.07 -24.89 -2.90
C VAL A 268 17.89 -24.38 -1.71
N LEU A 269 18.41 -25.28 -0.88
CA LEU A 269 19.11 -24.94 0.37
C LEU A 269 20.64 -25.12 0.29
N GLY A 270 21.13 -25.84 -0.72
CA GLY A 270 22.57 -26.08 -0.94
C GLY A 270 22.86 -27.55 -1.18
N LYS A 271 24.14 -27.93 -1.22
CA LYS A 271 24.58 -29.33 -1.30
C LYS A 271 25.13 -29.78 0.04
N ASP A 272 24.93 -31.07 0.35
CA ASP A 272 25.50 -31.76 1.51
C ASP A 272 25.27 -31.05 2.86
N LEU A 273 24.03 -30.61 3.12
CA LEU A 273 23.69 -29.98 4.41
C LEU A 273 23.91 -30.92 5.58
N ARG A 274 23.79 -32.24 5.37
CA ARG A 274 24.01 -33.23 6.42
C ARG A 274 25.49 -33.31 6.81
N GLY A 275 26.40 -33.37 5.84
CA GLY A 275 27.84 -33.32 6.11
C GLY A 275 28.25 -32.01 6.79
N ILE A 276 27.72 -30.88 6.33
CA ILE A 276 27.97 -29.56 6.95
C ILE A 276 27.47 -29.53 8.40
N TRP A 277 26.28 -30.07 8.67
CA TRP A 277 25.74 -30.14 10.03
C TRP A 277 26.62 -30.98 10.94
N GLU A 278 27.09 -32.14 10.49
CA GLU A 278 27.95 -33.03 11.27
C GLU A 278 29.31 -32.37 11.57
N GLU A 279 29.89 -31.67 10.60
CA GLU A 279 31.12 -30.90 10.81
C GLU A 279 30.91 -29.79 11.84
N LEU A 280 29.86 -28.96 11.69
CA LEU A 280 29.59 -27.85 12.60
C LEU A 280 29.22 -28.34 14.01
N ARG A 281 28.49 -29.46 14.10
CA ARG A 281 28.15 -30.11 15.37
C ARG A 281 29.39 -30.60 16.11
N SER A 282 30.39 -31.14 15.40
CA SER A 282 31.67 -31.53 16.01
C SER A 282 32.42 -30.35 16.61
N ARG A 283 32.14 -29.13 16.13
CA ARG A 283 32.71 -27.86 16.60
C ARG A 283 31.76 -27.04 17.49
N GLU A 284 30.70 -27.65 18.04
CA GLU A 284 29.76 -26.96 18.95
C GLU A 284 30.51 -26.28 20.12
N GLY A 285 31.57 -26.91 20.62
CA GLY A 285 32.42 -26.36 21.67
C GLY A 285 33.04 -25.00 21.31
N GLU A 286 33.57 -24.86 20.10
CA GLU A 286 34.16 -23.60 19.59
C GLU A 286 33.10 -22.51 19.45
N LEU A 287 31.95 -22.86 18.86
CA LEU A 287 30.80 -21.97 18.69
C LEU A 287 30.31 -21.45 20.05
N ARG A 288 30.15 -22.33 21.03
CA ARG A 288 29.73 -21.99 22.40
C ARG A 288 30.76 -21.12 23.11
N ALA A 289 32.06 -21.43 22.98
CA ALA A 289 33.12 -20.67 23.66
C ALA A 289 33.24 -19.23 23.13
N SER A 290 32.81 -18.96 21.89
CA SER A 290 32.84 -17.61 21.31
C SER A 290 31.95 -16.60 22.04
N GLY A 291 30.90 -17.05 22.73
CA GLY A 291 29.92 -16.20 23.42
C GLY A 291 29.00 -15.39 22.50
N SER A 292 29.30 -15.34 21.20
CA SER A 292 28.60 -14.53 20.19
C SER A 292 27.40 -15.22 19.56
N VAL A 293 27.19 -16.51 19.84
CA VAL A 293 26.01 -17.28 19.39
C VAL A 293 25.03 -17.52 20.56
N GLY A 294 23.75 -17.44 20.25
CA GLY A 294 22.62 -17.71 21.13
C GLY A 294 22.22 -19.19 21.18
N GLU A 295 21.19 -19.50 21.97
CA GLU A 295 20.70 -20.88 22.10
C GLU A 295 20.02 -21.37 20.81
N ASP A 296 19.53 -20.46 19.97
CA ASP A 296 18.91 -20.79 18.68
C ASP A 296 19.88 -21.52 17.72
N VAL A 297 21.14 -21.08 17.66
CA VAL A 297 22.18 -21.77 16.88
C VAL A 297 22.62 -23.06 17.55
N LEU A 298 22.79 -23.05 18.88
CA LEU A 298 23.24 -24.24 19.62
C LEU A 298 22.21 -25.37 19.57
N GLU A 299 20.93 -25.04 19.62
CA GLU A 299 19.84 -25.99 19.48
C GLU A 299 19.79 -26.58 18.07
N ALA A 300 19.99 -25.75 17.04
CA ALA A 300 20.09 -26.21 15.66
C ALA A 300 21.25 -27.21 15.46
N LEU A 301 22.38 -27.06 16.16
CA LEU A 301 23.47 -28.06 16.09
C LEU A 301 23.11 -29.41 16.72
N ARG A 302 22.15 -29.45 17.64
CA ARG A 302 21.70 -30.69 18.30
C ARG A 302 20.62 -31.44 17.51
N ASP A 303 19.82 -30.72 16.73
CA ASP A 303 18.71 -31.26 15.93
C ASP A 303 18.86 -30.88 14.46
N TYR A 304 19.03 -31.89 13.60
CA TYR A 304 19.22 -31.69 12.17
C TYR A 304 18.04 -30.98 11.49
N GLU A 305 16.78 -31.21 11.90
CA GLU A 305 15.66 -30.51 11.27
C GLU A 305 15.67 -29.02 11.63
N LYS A 306 16.01 -28.69 12.88
CA LYS A 306 16.22 -27.29 13.29
C LYS A 306 17.39 -26.66 12.55
N PHE A 307 18.48 -27.39 12.36
CA PHE A 307 19.57 -26.98 11.47
C PHE A 307 19.07 -26.74 10.06
N ARG A 308 18.37 -27.67 9.44
CA ARG A 308 17.91 -27.57 8.05
C ARG A 308 17.05 -26.31 7.84
N LEU A 309 16.15 -26.03 8.79
CA LEU A 309 15.30 -24.82 8.77
C LEU A 309 16.08 -23.52 9.03
N SER A 310 17.20 -23.57 9.75
CA SER A 310 18.03 -22.40 10.12
C SER A 310 19.44 -22.43 9.53
N HIS A 311 19.68 -23.24 8.49
CA HIS A 311 21.03 -23.63 8.07
C HIS A 311 21.85 -22.42 7.66
N PHE A 312 21.22 -21.46 6.97
CA PHE A 312 21.86 -20.23 6.54
C PHE A 312 22.39 -19.42 7.73
N LYS A 313 21.57 -19.23 8.77
CA LYS A 313 21.97 -18.54 10.01
C LYS A 313 23.15 -19.24 10.67
N VAL A 314 23.09 -20.57 10.82
CA VAL A 314 24.13 -21.35 11.49
C VAL A 314 25.45 -21.31 10.71
N ILE A 315 25.39 -21.49 9.39
CA ILE A 315 26.57 -21.45 8.51
C ILE A 315 27.20 -20.06 8.50
N GLU A 316 26.41 -18.99 8.35
CA GLU A 316 26.95 -17.64 8.33
C GLU A 316 27.50 -17.23 9.71
N ALA A 317 26.91 -17.71 10.82
CA ALA A 317 27.48 -17.53 12.16
C ALA A 317 28.84 -18.23 12.31
N ALA A 318 28.98 -19.46 11.81
CA ALA A 318 30.26 -20.18 11.81
C ALA A 318 31.32 -19.46 10.94
N ARG A 319 30.94 -19.00 9.74
CA ARG A 319 31.81 -18.21 8.85
C ARG A 319 32.25 -16.90 9.50
N ALA A 320 31.35 -16.23 10.22
CA ALA A 320 31.66 -14.99 10.94
C ALA A 320 32.73 -15.21 12.04
N LEU A 321 32.75 -16.40 12.64
CA LEU A 321 33.75 -16.80 13.64
C LEU A 321 35.04 -17.36 13.03
N GLY A 322 35.15 -17.36 11.69
CA GLY A 322 36.32 -17.88 10.99
C GLY A 322 36.40 -19.41 10.93
N ILE A 323 35.32 -20.10 11.29
CA ILE A 323 35.21 -21.56 11.13
C ILE A 323 35.06 -21.83 9.63
N GLY A 324 35.98 -22.63 9.09
CA GLY A 324 35.90 -23.08 7.70
C GLY A 324 34.63 -23.93 7.51
N VAL A 325 33.77 -23.50 6.60
CA VAL A 325 32.57 -24.26 6.21
C VAL A 325 32.65 -24.48 4.70
N PRO A 326 32.40 -25.72 4.21
CA PRO A 326 32.27 -25.99 2.79
C PRO A 326 31.29 -25.01 2.11
N GLY A 327 31.55 -24.70 0.83
CA GLY A 327 30.69 -23.83 0.05
C GLY A 327 29.34 -24.48 -0.21
N THR A 328 28.24 -23.84 0.20
CA THR A 328 26.86 -24.20 -0.16
C THR A 328 26.49 -23.59 -1.52
N GLU A 329 27.37 -23.70 -2.51
CA GLU A 329 27.22 -22.97 -3.76
C GLU A 329 25.99 -23.45 -4.55
N TYR A 330 25.16 -22.48 -4.92
CA TYR A 330 24.06 -22.69 -5.86
C TYR A 330 24.60 -22.39 -7.25
N ASP A 331 24.59 -23.38 -8.15
CA ASP A 331 24.70 -23.10 -9.58
C ASP A 331 23.36 -23.42 -10.25
N PRO A 332 22.50 -22.40 -10.46
CA PRO A 332 21.25 -22.60 -11.18
C PRO A 332 21.46 -23.26 -12.55
N VAL A 333 22.63 -23.08 -13.18
CA VAL A 333 22.93 -23.67 -14.49
C VAL A 333 22.88 -25.20 -14.46
N GLU A 334 23.32 -25.87 -13.39
CA GLU A 334 23.29 -27.34 -13.29
C GLU A 334 21.87 -27.88 -13.43
N VAL A 335 20.92 -27.21 -12.76
CA VAL A 335 19.51 -27.58 -12.76
C VAL A 335 18.83 -27.12 -14.06
N LEU A 336 19.06 -25.87 -14.50
CA LEU A 336 18.44 -25.30 -15.69
C LEU A 336 18.81 -26.05 -16.98
N ARG A 337 19.99 -26.70 -17.05
CA ARG A 337 20.38 -27.55 -18.19
C ARG A 337 19.38 -28.66 -18.44
N ARG A 338 18.87 -29.30 -17.37
CA ARG A 338 17.88 -30.38 -17.46
C ARG A 338 16.55 -29.89 -18.03
N TYR A 339 16.19 -28.63 -17.79
CA TYR A 339 14.92 -28.06 -18.26
C TYR A 339 14.91 -27.71 -19.75
N ALA A 340 16.05 -27.70 -20.44
CA ALA A 340 16.10 -27.43 -21.89
C ALA A 340 15.44 -28.55 -22.73
N GLU A 341 15.27 -29.73 -22.12
CA GLU A 341 14.66 -30.91 -22.73
C GLU A 341 13.17 -31.04 -22.41
N ASP A 342 12.65 -30.25 -21.46
CA ASP A 342 11.27 -30.35 -20.99
C ASP A 342 10.24 -30.07 -22.11
N PRO A 343 9.05 -30.69 -22.04
CA PRO A 343 7.97 -30.45 -22.99
C PRO A 343 7.22 -29.13 -22.73
N VAL A 344 7.60 -28.38 -21.70
CA VAL A 344 6.97 -27.11 -21.27
C VAL A 344 7.99 -25.98 -21.23
N LEU A 345 7.51 -24.74 -21.18
CA LEU A 345 8.37 -23.56 -21.03
C LEU A 345 8.71 -23.32 -19.54
N THR A 346 9.99 -23.10 -19.26
CA THR A 346 10.49 -22.60 -17.98
C THR A 346 10.85 -21.12 -18.09
N LEU A 347 10.25 -20.30 -17.22
CA LEU A 347 10.62 -18.90 -17.08
C LEU A 347 11.61 -18.72 -15.94
N VAL A 348 12.71 -18.01 -16.20
CA VAL A 348 13.75 -17.75 -15.22
C VAL A 348 13.83 -16.25 -14.97
N PHE A 349 13.44 -15.82 -13.77
CA PHE A 349 13.54 -14.43 -13.36
C PHE A 349 14.88 -14.14 -12.71
N THR A 350 15.55 -13.08 -13.17
CA THR A 350 16.81 -12.57 -12.63
C THR A 350 16.63 -11.14 -12.12
N ARG A 351 17.63 -10.60 -11.41
CA ARG A 351 17.57 -9.21 -10.93
C ARG A 351 17.91 -8.16 -11.99
N SER A 352 18.80 -8.47 -12.91
CA SER A 352 19.28 -7.53 -13.93
C SER A 352 19.38 -8.18 -15.31
N ILE A 353 19.45 -7.33 -16.34
CA ILE A 353 19.70 -7.75 -17.72
C ILE A 353 21.05 -8.47 -17.81
N ALA A 354 22.09 -7.91 -17.18
CA ALA A 354 23.41 -8.50 -17.09
C ALA A 354 23.38 -9.95 -16.60
N LYS A 355 22.66 -10.17 -15.49
CA LYS A 355 22.56 -11.50 -14.90
C LYS A 355 21.77 -12.45 -15.80
N ALA A 356 20.75 -11.94 -16.50
CA ALA A 356 20.00 -12.72 -17.47
C ALA A 356 20.90 -13.18 -18.64
N GLU A 357 21.71 -12.27 -19.18
CA GLU A 357 22.66 -12.54 -20.27
C GLU A 357 23.83 -13.43 -19.85
N GLU A 358 24.40 -13.21 -18.66
CA GLU A 358 25.42 -14.07 -18.06
C GLU A 358 24.90 -15.50 -17.90
N LEU A 359 23.73 -15.65 -17.25
CA LEU A 359 23.11 -16.94 -17.02
C LEU A 359 22.76 -17.65 -18.35
N GLY A 360 22.21 -16.90 -19.31
CA GLY A 360 21.89 -17.42 -20.65
C GLY A 360 23.14 -17.86 -21.44
N ARG A 361 24.25 -17.12 -21.36
CA ARG A 361 25.53 -17.53 -21.97
C ARG A 361 26.10 -18.79 -21.32
N ARG A 362 26.17 -18.84 -19.99
CA ARG A 362 26.67 -20.01 -19.24
C ARG A 362 25.83 -21.26 -19.48
N LEU A 363 24.50 -21.09 -19.53
CA LEU A 363 23.57 -22.18 -19.82
C LEU A 363 23.78 -22.71 -21.24
N ARG A 364 23.80 -21.85 -22.27
CA ARG A 364 24.04 -22.27 -23.66
C ARG A 364 25.40 -22.92 -23.88
N ALA A 365 26.45 -22.41 -23.25
CA ALA A 365 27.80 -22.98 -23.36
C ALA A 365 27.87 -24.42 -22.81
N GLY A 366 27.08 -24.72 -21.78
CA GLY A 366 27.01 -26.05 -21.18
C GLY A 366 26.02 -27.03 -21.82
N LEU A 367 25.30 -26.61 -22.86
CA LEU A 367 24.32 -27.45 -23.56
C LEU A 367 24.89 -28.04 -24.86
N PRO A 368 24.45 -29.25 -25.26
CA PRO A 368 24.67 -29.80 -26.60
C PRO A 368 24.21 -28.81 -27.69
N PRO A 369 24.88 -28.74 -28.86
CA PRO A 369 24.56 -27.77 -29.91
C PRO A 369 23.07 -27.72 -30.29
N GLU A 370 22.41 -28.88 -30.34
CA GLU A 370 21.00 -29.07 -30.71
C GLU A 370 20.01 -28.43 -29.72
N LEU A 371 20.42 -28.22 -28.46
CA LEU A 371 19.58 -27.66 -27.40
C LEU A 371 19.85 -26.17 -27.14
N ARG A 372 20.92 -25.60 -27.72
CA ARG A 372 21.31 -24.21 -27.45
C ARG A 372 20.25 -23.19 -27.88
N ASP A 373 19.61 -23.45 -29.02
CA ASP A 373 18.56 -22.57 -29.57
C ASP A 373 17.24 -22.62 -28.79
N ARG A 374 17.10 -23.60 -27.86
CA ARG A 374 15.96 -23.70 -26.94
C ARG A 374 16.09 -22.78 -25.72
N VAL A 375 17.22 -22.07 -25.58
CA VAL A 375 17.48 -21.14 -24.48
C VAL A 375 17.60 -19.72 -25.01
N ALA A 376 16.84 -18.80 -24.44
CA ALA A 376 16.85 -17.39 -24.85
C ALA A 376 16.75 -16.42 -23.67
N VAL A 377 17.14 -15.18 -23.92
CA VAL A 377 17.08 -14.07 -22.96
C VAL A 377 16.14 -13.00 -23.49
N HIS A 378 15.28 -12.45 -22.64
CA HIS A 378 14.26 -11.47 -22.99
C HIS A 378 14.29 -10.25 -22.06
N HIS A 379 14.58 -9.06 -22.62
CA HIS A 379 14.65 -7.79 -21.88
C HIS A 379 14.34 -6.58 -22.79
N HIS A 380 14.11 -5.41 -22.20
CA HIS A 380 13.65 -4.22 -22.92
C HIS A 380 14.69 -3.61 -23.88
N LEU A 381 15.99 -3.78 -23.61
CA LEU A 381 17.06 -3.35 -24.55
C LEU A 381 17.01 -4.09 -25.91
N ALA A 382 16.30 -5.21 -26.01
CA ALA A 382 16.09 -5.88 -27.29
C ALA A 382 15.03 -5.13 -28.11
N SER A 383 15.25 -5.02 -29.42
CA SER A 383 14.33 -4.34 -30.33
C SER A 383 12.92 -4.95 -30.23
N ARG A 384 11.88 -4.13 -30.47
CA ARG A 384 10.48 -4.60 -30.43
C ARG A 384 10.24 -5.78 -31.37
N ALA A 385 10.88 -5.79 -32.53
CA ALA A 385 10.80 -6.89 -33.49
C ALA A 385 11.43 -8.18 -32.95
N ALA A 386 12.64 -8.09 -32.38
CA ALA A 386 13.33 -9.24 -31.80
C ALA A 386 12.57 -9.85 -30.61
N ARG A 387 11.98 -9.00 -29.76
CA ARG A 387 11.11 -9.47 -28.66
C ARG A 387 9.88 -10.22 -29.17
N ALA A 388 9.17 -9.64 -30.16
CA ALA A 388 7.99 -10.27 -30.74
C ALA A 388 8.31 -11.63 -31.41
N GLU A 389 9.43 -11.72 -32.12
CA GLU A 389 9.89 -12.99 -32.71
C GLU A 389 10.20 -14.03 -31.62
N LEU A 390 10.89 -13.63 -30.56
CA LEU A 390 11.24 -14.53 -29.46
C LEU A 390 9.99 -15.03 -28.71
N GLU A 391 9.03 -14.15 -28.44
CA GLU A 391 7.74 -14.49 -27.83
C GLU A 391 6.97 -15.51 -28.67
N GLU A 392 7.00 -15.37 -30.00
CA GLU A 392 6.38 -16.32 -30.92
C GLU A 392 7.08 -17.68 -30.93
N ARG A 393 8.42 -17.70 -30.95
CA ARG A 393 9.20 -18.95 -30.83
C ARG A 393 8.93 -19.68 -29.52
N ALA A 394 8.77 -18.94 -28.41
CA ALA A 394 8.36 -19.50 -27.13
C ALA A 394 6.94 -20.08 -27.19
N ARG A 395 5.99 -19.38 -27.83
CA ARG A 395 4.61 -19.85 -28.03
C ARG A 395 4.54 -21.15 -28.84
N ARG A 396 5.41 -21.31 -29.85
CA ARG A 396 5.53 -22.53 -30.67
C ARG A 396 6.28 -23.68 -29.96
N GLY A 397 6.83 -23.46 -28.77
CA GLY A 397 7.59 -24.46 -28.03
C GLY A 397 9.00 -24.72 -28.58
N GLU A 398 9.53 -23.81 -29.40
CA GLU A 398 10.93 -23.87 -29.86
C GLU A 398 11.90 -23.45 -28.76
N VAL A 399 11.47 -22.55 -27.88
CA VAL A 399 12.21 -22.13 -26.68
C VAL A 399 11.63 -22.86 -25.47
N ARG A 400 12.50 -23.47 -24.66
CA ARG A 400 12.15 -24.23 -23.44
C ARG A 400 12.61 -23.53 -22.17
N VAL A 401 13.65 -22.70 -22.24
CA VAL A 401 14.09 -21.86 -21.11
C VAL A 401 14.20 -20.41 -21.56
N LEU A 402 13.44 -19.54 -20.92
CA LEU A 402 13.40 -18.12 -21.23
C LEU A 402 13.77 -17.29 -19.99
N ILE A 403 14.87 -16.55 -20.07
CA ILE A 403 15.45 -15.80 -18.95
C ILE A 403 15.09 -14.33 -19.09
N SER A 404 14.53 -13.70 -18.05
CA SER A 404 14.11 -12.29 -18.09
C SER A 404 14.23 -11.62 -16.73
N PRO A 405 14.72 -10.35 -16.65
CA PRO A 405 14.80 -9.67 -15.36
C PRO A 405 13.46 -9.12 -14.86
N ARG A 406 12.65 -8.53 -15.76
CA ARG A 406 11.36 -7.90 -15.40
C ARG A 406 10.32 -7.93 -16.51
N THR A 407 10.71 -7.94 -17.78
CA THR A 407 9.79 -7.72 -18.91
C THR A 407 8.75 -8.81 -19.10
N LEU A 408 9.00 -10.04 -18.63
CA LEU A 408 8.05 -11.16 -18.68
C LEU A 408 7.21 -11.33 -17.41
N SER A 409 7.37 -10.46 -16.41
CA SER A 409 6.51 -10.46 -15.22
C SER A 409 5.07 -10.03 -15.56
N GLN A 410 4.87 -9.36 -16.69
CA GLN A 410 3.62 -8.70 -17.09
C GLN A 410 2.96 -9.36 -18.31
N GLY A 411 1.62 -9.18 -18.43
CA GLY A 411 0.64 -9.58 -19.46
C GLY A 411 0.80 -10.83 -20.33
N LEU A 412 2.00 -11.10 -20.82
CA LEU A 412 2.31 -11.82 -22.05
C LEU A 412 1.97 -13.34 -22.00
N ASP A 413 1.24 -13.83 -23.00
CA ASP A 413 1.05 -15.24 -23.33
C ASP A 413 2.20 -15.70 -24.21
N ILE A 414 3.22 -16.21 -23.54
CA ILE A 414 4.44 -16.75 -24.13
C ILE A 414 4.41 -18.28 -24.25
N GLY A 415 3.22 -18.88 -24.17
CA GLY A 415 3.01 -20.33 -24.35
C GLY A 415 2.70 -21.09 -23.07
N LEU A 416 2.91 -22.41 -23.09
CA LEU A 416 2.64 -23.30 -21.96
C LEU A 416 3.76 -23.22 -20.91
N VAL A 417 3.66 -22.24 -20.01
CA VAL A 417 4.60 -22.08 -18.89
C VAL A 417 4.28 -23.09 -17.79
N GLY A 418 5.15 -24.10 -17.66
CA GLY A 418 5.03 -25.14 -16.63
C GLY A 418 5.83 -24.82 -15.37
N ARG A 419 6.89 -24.03 -15.47
CA ARG A 419 7.80 -23.75 -14.36
C ARG A 419 8.23 -22.29 -14.31
N ILE A 420 8.32 -21.75 -13.10
CA ILE A 420 8.99 -20.48 -12.81
C ILE A 420 10.18 -20.74 -11.89
N VAL A 421 11.31 -20.14 -12.23
CA VAL A 421 12.54 -20.16 -11.47
C VAL A 421 12.88 -18.74 -11.03
N HIS A 422 12.96 -18.50 -9.73
CA HIS A 422 13.45 -17.24 -9.16
C HIS A 422 14.94 -17.39 -8.87
N VAL A 423 15.78 -16.72 -9.66
CA VAL A 423 17.20 -16.54 -9.37
C VAL A 423 17.33 -15.29 -8.51
N GLY A 424 16.94 -15.47 -7.25
CA GLY A 424 16.64 -14.41 -6.30
C GLY A 424 15.17 -13.98 -6.31
N LEU A 425 14.58 -13.85 -5.12
CA LEU A 425 13.22 -13.31 -4.98
C LEU A 425 13.20 -11.80 -5.30
N PRO A 426 12.07 -11.28 -5.82
CA PRO A 426 11.84 -9.84 -5.84
C PRO A 426 11.67 -9.32 -4.41
N GLU A 427 11.78 -8.00 -4.23
CA GLU A 427 11.66 -7.35 -2.92
C GLU A 427 10.20 -7.07 -2.53
N SER A 428 9.29 -6.99 -3.52
CA SER A 428 7.85 -6.82 -3.29
C SER A 428 7.06 -8.11 -3.50
N VAL A 429 6.07 -8.32 -2.64
CA VAL A 429 5.15 -9.45 -2.73
C VAL A 429 4.28 -9.34 -3.98
N ARG A 430 3.85 -8.13 -4.35
CA ARG A 430 3.14 -7.89 -5.61
C ARG A 430 3.92 -8.35 -6.84
N GLU A 431 5.22 -8.07 -6.94
CA GLU A 431 6.03 -8.55 -8.06
C GLU A 431 6.19 -10.09 -8.02
N PHE A 432 6.38 -10.68 -6.84
CA PHE A 432 6.42 -12.14 -6.68
C PHE A 432 5.14 -12.81 -7.21
N VAL A 433 3.97 -12.32 -6.79
CA VAL A 433 2.66 -12.86 -7.20
C VAL A 433 2.39 -12.62 -8.69
N GLN A 434 2.84 -11.50 -9.26
CA GLN A 434 2.74 -11.25 -10.71
C GLN A 434 3.58 -12.23 -11.53
N ARG A 435 4.82 -12.51 -11.08
CA ARG A 435 5.70 -13.52 -11.68
C ARG A 435 5.03 -14.89 -11.59
N GLU A 436 4.66 -15.35 -10.39
CA GLU A 436 4.02 -16.66 -10.16
C GLU A 436 2.73 -16.83 -10.96
N GLY A 437 1.99 -15.74 -11.16
CA GLY A 437 0.79 -15.74 -12.00
C GLY A 437 1.03 -16.12 -13.46
N ARG A 438 2.28 -16.26 -13.96
CA ARG A 438 2.61 -16.60 -15.37
C ARG A 438 2.46 -18.08 -15.71
N LYS A 439 2.51 -18.99 -14.74
CA LYS A 439 2.50 -20.43 -14.98
C LYS A 439 1.15 -21.08 -14.64
N GLY A 440 1.00 -22.33 -15.06
CA GLY A 440 -0.11 -23.18 -14.59
C GLY A 440 -1.50 -22.80 -15.11
N ARG A 441 -1.58 -21.99 -16.19
CA ARG A 441 -2.82 -21.40 -16.72
C ARG A 441 -3.64 -22.31 -17.66
N ARG A 442 -3.18 -23.52 -17.98
CA ARG A 442 -3.78 -24.38 -19.01
C ARG A 442 -4.06 -25.79 -18.47
N GLU A 443 -5.25 -26.34 -18.78
CA GLU A 443 -5.66 -27.71 -18.39
C GLU A 443 -4.82 -28.82 -19.00
N SER A 444 -4.11 -28.51 -20.10
CA SER A 444 -3.15 -29.41 -20.71
C SER A 444 -1.92 -29.66 -19.84
N LEU A 445 -1.76 -28.95 -18.72
CA LEU A 445 -0.68 -29.13 -17.76
C LEU A 445 -1.16 -29.99 -16.58
N ALA A 446 -0.38 -30.99 -16.16
CA ALA A 446 -0.71 -31.80 -14.99
C ALA A 446 -0.47 -31.06 -13.66
N TYR A 447 0.69 -30.41 -13.53
CA TYR A 447 1.09 -29.58 -12.39
C TYR A 447 2.11 -28.53 -12.86
N SER A 448 2.32 -27.51 -12.04
CA SER A 448 3.34 -26.48 -12.25
C SER A 448 4.38 -26.49 -11.14
N GLU A 449 5.53 -25.83 -11.36
CA GLU A 449 6.61 -25.77 -10.36
C GLU A 449 7.10 -24.34 -10.11
N THR A 450 7.36 -24.01 -8.83
CA THR A 450 8.17 -22.84 -8.41
C THR A 450 9.52 -23.36 -7.96
N VAL A 451 10.61 -22.80 -8.45
CA VAL A 451 11.96 -23.11 -7.96
C VAL A 451 12.64 -21.83 -7.52
N VAL A 452 13.04 -21.74 -6.26
CA VAL A 452 13.71 -20.56 -5.70
C VAL A 452 15.17 -20.90 -5.43
N PHE A 453 16.07 -20.14 -6.07
CA PHE A 453 17.49 -20.11 -5.75
C PHE A 453 17.76 -18.86 -4.91
N PRO A 454 17.95 -18.99 -3.59
CA PRO A 454 18.09 -17.85 -2.68
C PRO A 454 19.48 -17.20 -2.81
N LEU A 455 19.66 -16.38 -3.84
CA LEU A 455 20.93 -15.76 -4.22
C LEU A 455 20.96 -14.26 -3.93
N SER A 456 19.81 -13.68 -3.63
CA SER A 456 19.58 -12.26 -3.52
C SER A 456 19.87 -11.74 -2.11
N ALA A 457 20.18 -10.45 -1.98
CA ALA A 457 20.36 -9.83 -0.66
C ALA A 457 19.09 -9.95 0.20
N TRP A 458 17.93 -9.78 -0.44
CA TRP A 458 16.63 -9.95 0.20
C TRP A 458 16.39 -11.39 0.70
N ASP A 459 16.77 -12.39 -0.11
CA ASP A 459 16.62 -13.79 0.29
C ASP A 459 17.50 -14.12 1.48
N ARG A 460 18.73 -13.59 1.49
CA ARG A 460 19.67 -13.77 2.60
C ARG A 460 19.14 -13.15 3.88
N GLU A 461 18.53 -11.97 3.80
CA GLU A 461 17.92 -11.34 4.99
C GLU A 461 16.76 -12.20 5.52
N LEU A 462 15.86 -12.67 4.65
CA LEU A 462 14.79 -13.59 5.05
C LEU A 462 15.34 -14.88 5.67
N LEU A 463 16.31 -15.53 5.01
CA LEU A 463 16.92 -16.79 5.47
C LEU A 463 17.77 -16.62 6.73
N SER A 464 18.30 -15.42 7.00
CA SER A 464 19.00 -15.12 8.24
C SER A 464 18.08 -15.23 9.46
N ARG A 465 16.77 -15.12 9.27
CA ARG A 465 15.73 -15.39 10.30
C ARG A 465 15.13 -16.79 10.21
N GLY A 466 15.51 -17.56 9.20
CA GLY A 466 15.09 -18.94 9.00
C GLY A 466 14.18 -19.11 7.79
N LEU A 467 14.08 -20.35 7.32
CA LEU A 467 13.29 -20.71 6.15
C LEU A 467 11.79 -20.43 6.31
N GLU A 468 11.28 -20.51 7.55
CA GLU A 468 9.88 -20.20 7.85
C GLU A 468 9.56 -18.71 7.61
N THR A 469 10.51 -17.80 7.87
CA THR A 469 10.35 -16.37 7.56
C THR A 469 10.26 -16.12 6.06
N LEU A 470 11.12 -16.79 5.27
CA LEU A 470 11.04 -16.76 3.81
C LEU A 470 9.70 -17.30 3.30
N ARG A 471 9.22 -18.41 3.90
CA ARG A 471 7.90 -18.99 3.58
C ARG A 471 6.77 -18.01 3.86
N ARG A 472 6.71 -17.44 5.08
CA ARG A 472 5.69 -16.45 5.46
C ARG A 472 5.68 -15.25 4.53
N TRP A 473 6.85 -14.80 4.06
CA TRP A 473 6.94 -13.72 3.09
C TRP A 473 6.33 -14.11 1.73
N MET A 474 6.58 -15.33 1.24
CA MET A 474 5.97 -15.82 -0.01
C MET A 474 4.44 -16.00 0.11
N GLU A 475 3.93 -16.31 1.31
CA GLU A 475 2.50 -16.47 1.60
C GLU A 475 1.78 -15.14 1.90
N LEU A 476 2.52 -14.02 2.02
CA LEU A 476 1.92 -12.70 2.23
C LEU A 476 0.95 -12.35 1.11
N GLN A 477 -0.14 -11.68 1.48
CA GLN A 477 -1.05 -11.12 0.49
C GLN A 477 -0.38 -9.91 -0.21
N PRO A 478 -0.59 -9.74 -1.54
CA PRO A 478 -0.16 -8.55 -2.25
C PRO A 478 -0.68 -7.27 -1.59
N GLU A 479 0.06 -6.19 -1.78
CA GLU A 479 -0.35 -4.86 -1.35
C GLU A 479 -1.70 -4.49 -2.00
N ARG A 480 -2.62 -3.90 -1.21
CA ARG A 480 -3.94 -3.49 -1.69
C ARG A 480 -3.83 -2.23 -2.54
N ALA A 481 -4.63 -2.14 -3.60
CA ALA A 481 -4.82 -0.88 -4.32
C ALA A 481 -5.57 0.13 -3.42
N LEU A 482 -5.00 1.32 -3.24
CA LEU A 482 -5.59 2.39 -2.44
C LEU A 482 -6.53 3.23 -3.32
N VAL A 483 -7.84 3.03 -3.16
CA VAL A 483 -8.87 3.78 -3.89
C VAL A 483 -9.58 4.73 -2.92
N ASN A 484 -9.39 6.03 -3.14
CA ASN A 484 -10.03 7.08 -2.36
C ASN A 484 -10.76 8.07 -3.29
N PRO A 485 -12.11 7.99 -3.40
CA PRO A 485 -12.92 8.92 -4.18
C PRO A 485 -12.96 10.37 -3.66
N ARG A 486 -12.49 10.61 -2.43
CA ARG A 486 -12.41 11.91 -1.75
C ARG A 486 -11.00 12.51 -1.81
N ASN A 487 -10.08 11.88 -2.54
CA ASN A 487 -8.72 12.36 -2.71
C ASN A 487 -8.70 13.79 -3.32
N LYS A 488 -8.11 14.74 -2.61
CA LYS A 488 -8.05 16.17 -2.98
C LYS A 488 -7.21 16.41 -4.23
N TYR A 489 -6.41 15.43 -4.68
CA TYR A 489 -5.80 15.46 -6.00
C TYR A 489 -6.85 15.40 -7.12
N MET A 490 -7.92 14.62 -6.92
CA MET A 490 -9.08 14.61 -7.83
C MET A 490 -9.71 15.99 -7.89
N ARG A 491 -9.98 16.58 -6.72
CA ARG A 491 -10.56 17.93 -6.60
C ARG A 491 -9.67 18.97 -7.29
N LEU A 492 -8.35 18.91 -7.10
CA LEU A 492 -7.40 19.81 -7.75
C LEU A 492 -7.48 19.69 -9.28
N PHE A 493 -7.40 18.47 -9.82
CA PHE A 493 -7.46 18.25 -11.26
C PHE A 493 -8.81 18.66 -11.85
N GLU A 494 -9.92 18.23 -11.25
CA GLU A 494 -11.28 18.54 -11.71
C GLU A 494 -11.56 20.05 -11.67
N SER A 495 -11.13 20.74 -10.60
CA SER A 495 -11.32 22.19 -10.47
C SER A 495 -10.54 22.95 -11.54
N LEU A 496 -9.26 22.60 -11.76
CA LEU A 496 -8.46 23.21 -12.83
C LEU A 496 -9.03 22.89 -14.21
N ALA A 497 -9.49 21.66 -14.42
CA ALA A 497 -10.11 21.22 -15.66
C ALA A 497 -11.39 22.01 -15.97
N ARG A 498 -12.29 22.20 -14.99
CA ARG A 498 -13.48 23.05 -15.13
C ARG A 498 -13.11 24.51 -15.36
N PHE A 499 -12.15 25.04 -14.60
CA PHE A 499 -11.73 26.43 -14.71
C PHE A 499 -11.16 26.78 -16.10
N THR A 500 -10.38 25.86 -16.68
CA THR A 500 -9.77 26.01 -18.01
C THR A 500 -10.73 25.69 -19.16
N SER A 501 -11.84 25.00 -18.90
CA SER A 501 -12.80 24.60 -19.91
C SER A 501 -13.83 25.69 -20.18
N PRO A 502 -13.98 26.18 -21.43
CA PRO A 502 -14.99 27.19 -21.76
C PRO A 502 -16.43 26.75 -21.48
N SER A 503 -16.74 25.46 -21.66
CA SER A 503 -18.08 24.91 -21.43
C SER A 503 -18.38 24.62 -19.97
N LEU A 504 -17.40 24.12 -19.20
CA LEU A 504 -17.61 23.69 -17.82
C LEU A 504 -17.35 24.79 -16.78
N ARG A 505 -16.69 25.89 -17.14
CA ARG A 505 -16.32 26.95 -16.18
C ARG A 505 -17.49 27.50 -15.37
N ARG A 506 -18.68 27.58 -15.96
CA ARG A 506 -19.90 28.04 -15.27
C ARG A 506 -20.41 27.06 -14.20
N THR A 507 -19.98 25.81 -14.27
CA THR A 507 -20.34 24.74 -13.31
C THR A 507 -19.37 24.62 -12.15
N LEU A 508 -18.29 25.41 -12.13
CA LEU A 508 -17.29 25.38 -11.05
C LEU A 508 -17.92 25.82 -9.72
N PRO A 509 -17.99 24.95 -8.71
CA PRO A 509 -18.49 25.32 -7.39
C PRO A 509 -17.66 26.44 -6.77
N ARG A 510 -18.30 27.31 -5.98
CA ARG A 510 -17.61 28.41 -5.29
C ARG A 510 -16.50 27.89 -4.36
N GLU A 511 -16.77 26.80 -3.65
CA GLU A 511 -15.78 26.17 -2.75
C GLU A 511 -14.55 25.65 -3.50
N ASP A 512 -14.72 25.19 -4.74
CA ASP A 512 -13.62 24.72 -5.60
C ASP A 512 -12.79 25.87 -6.14
N TYR A 513 -13.42 26.99 -6.48
CA TYR A 513 -12.70 28.22 -6.78
C TYR A 513 -11.90 28.71 -5.57
N GLU A 514 -12.51 28.75 -4.38
CA GLU A 514 -11.84 29.14 -3.13
C GLU A 514 -10.69 28.19 -2.80
N PHE A 515 -10.84 26.89 -3.07
CA PHE A 515 -9.77 25.90 -2.95
C PHE A 515 -8.58 26.23 -3.87
N LEU A 516 -8.82 26.47 -5.17
CA LEU A 516 -7.77 26.88 -6.11
C LEU A 516 -7.11 28.21 -5.72
N ALA A 517 -7.89 29.17 -5.25
CA ALA A 517 -7.40 30.49 -4.82
C ALA A 517 -6.53 30.37 -3.57
N SER A 518 -6.91 29.53 -2.60
CA SER A 518 -6.12 29.26 -1.39
C SER A 518 -4.75 28.64 -1.69
N MET A 519 -4.63 27.92 -2.82
CA MET A 519 -3.37 27.37 -3.31
C MET A 519 -2.60 28.34 -4.25
N GLY A 520 -3.11 29.55 -4.48
CA GLY A 520 -2.50 30.55 -5.35
C GLY A 520 -2.50 30.18 -6.83
N LEU A 521 -3.42 29.30 -7.27
CA LEU A 521 -3.47 28.79 -8.65
C LEU A 521 -4.34 29.63 -9.58
N VAL A 522 -5.29 30.37 -9.02
CA VAL A 522 -6.18 31.28 -9.75
C VAL A 522 -6.18 32.66 -9.10
N GLU A 523 -6.35 33.68 -9.93
CA GLU A 523 -6.60 35.05 -9.49
C GLU A 523 -7.67 35.67 -10.39
N GLY A 524 -8.78 36.09 -9.80
CA GLY A 524 -9.94 36.57 -10.56
C GLY A 524 -10.41 35.53 -11.57
N ASN A 525 -10.26 35.86 -12.86
CA ASN A 525 -10.69 35.01 -13.97
C ASN A 525 -9.53 34.33 -14.73
N GLU A 526 -8.32 34.35 -14.21
CA GLU A 526 -7.16 33.78 -14.88
C GLU A 526 -6.42 32.77 -13.99
N LEU A 527 -5.71 31.84 -14.65
CA LEU A 527 -4.72 31.02 -13.96
C LEU A 527 -3.49 31.89 -13.69
N THR A 528 -2.97 31.83 -12.47
CA THR A 528 -1.65 32.38 -12.16
C THR A 528 -0.56 31.61 -12.93
N GLU A 529 0.67 32.12 -12.97
CA GLU A 529 1.80 31.37 -13.56
C GLU A 529 2.03 30.00 -12.86
N ALA A 530 1.70 29.90 -11.57
CA ALA A 530 1.66 28.63 -10.87
C ALA A 530 0.53 27.75 -11.43
N GLY A 531 -0.69 28.26 -11.54
CA GLY A 531 -1.83 27.53 -12.12
C GLY A 531 -1.58 27.00 -13.53
N LYS A 532 -1.02 27.83 -14.43
CA LYS A 532 -0.67 27.44 -15.80
C LYS A 532 0.35 26.29 -15.83
N ARG A 533 1.37 26.36 -14.97
CA ARG A 533 2.38 25.31 -14.82
C ARG A 533 1.78 24.02 -14.27
N VAL A 534 0.94 24.11 -13.25
CA VAL A 534 0.26 22.95 -12.65
C VAL A 534 -0.61 22.24 -13.69
N TRP A 535 -1.44 22.99 -14.41
CA TRP A 535 -2.28 22.43 -15.46
C TRP A 535 -1.47 21.75 -16.58
N ARG A 536 -0.34 22.37 -16.99
CA ARG A 536 0.54 21.83 -18.03
C ARG A 536 1.27 20.56 -17.57
N ASN A 537 1.77 20.55 -16.33
CA ASN A 537 2.64 19.48 -15.83
C ASN A 537 1.89 18.28 -15.25
N MET A 538 0.59 18.42 -14.96
CA MET A 538 -0.21 17.31 -14.43
C MET A 538 -0.41 16.23 -15.49
N ASN A 539 0.48 15.24 -15.53
CA ASN A 539 0.36 14.08 -16.41
C ASN A 539 -0.05 12.84 -15.63
N PHE A 540 -0.36 11.78 -16.37
CA PHE A 540 -0.90 10.57 -15.78
C PHE A 540 0.12 9.84 -14.91
N TYR A 541 1.36 9.66 -15.37
CA TYR A 541 2.41 8.90 -14.67
C TYR A 541 3.31 9.72 -13.76
N GLU A 542 3.44 11.03 -14.00
CA GLU A 542 4.21 11.92 -13.14
C GLU A 542 3.72 13.36 -13.27
N PHE A 543 3.99 14.19 -12.27
CA PHE A 543 3.85 15.63 -12.40
C PHE A 543 5.11 16.24 -13.01
N ALA A 544 5.12 16.40 -14.32
CA ALA A 544 6.24 16.97 -15.06
C ALA A 544 5.79 17.43 -16.45
N PRO A 545 6.60 18.17 -17.22
CA PRO A 545 6.34 18.32 -18.66
C PRO A 545 6.18 16.95 -19.36
N PRO A 546 5.40 16.87 -20.46
CA PRO A 546 5.03 15.58 -21.08
C PRO A 546 6.16 14.86 -21.85
N PHE A 547 7.42 15.28 -21.68
CA PHE A 547 8.57 14.72 -22.40
C PHE A 547 9.54 14.10 -21.41
N GLY A 548 9.94 12.85 -21.62
CA GLY A 548 10.96 12.19 -20.81
C GLY A 548 12.37 12.74 -21.04
N ILE A 549 13.28 12.36 -20.15
CA ILE A 549 14.68 12.79 -20.19
C ILE A 549 15.49 11.75 -20.95
N LYS A 550 16.30 12.21 -21.93
CA LYS A 550 17.09 11.31 -22.78
C LYS A 550 18.17 10.61 -21.96
N ARG A 551 18.47 9.36 -22.32
CA ARG A 551 19.51 8.57 -21.68
C ARG A 551 20.45 8.00 -22.74
N LEU A 552 21.75 8.08 -22.52
CA LEU A 552 22.74 7.63 -23.49
C LEU A 552 24.02 7.09 -22.84
N ILE A 553 24.63 6.12 -23.51
CA ILE A 553 25.92 5.54 -23.14
C ILE A 553 27.01 6.02 -24.11
N GLU A 554 28.12 6.51 -23.56
CA GLU A 554 29.30 6.97 -24.30
C GLU A 554 30.50 6.03 -24.12
N GLU A 555 30.67 5.08 -25.06
CA GLU A 555 31.82 4.16 -25.10
C GLU A 555 32.69 4.32 -26.36
N GLY A 556 32.28 5.16 -27.30
CA GLY A 556 32.93 5.33 -28.59
C GLY A 556 32.52 6.62 -29.30
N PRO A 557 32.87 6.81 -30.58
CA PRO A 557 32.63 8.06 -31.30
C PRO A 557 31.14 8.38 -31.53
N VAL A 558 30.25 7.38 -31.40
CA VAL A 558 28.81 7.54 -31.52
C VAL A 558 28.13 7.06 -30.24
N PRO A 559 27.35 7.91 -29.54
CA PRO A 559 26.63 7.51 -28.34
C PRO A 559 25.47 6.57 -28.68
N THR A 560 25.22 5.60 -27.80
CA THR A 560 24.07 4.69 -27.90
C THR A 560 22.92 5.25 -27.06
N TYR A 561 21.75 5.45 -27.66
CA TYR A 561 20.56 5.91 -26.94
C TYR A 561 19.86 4.76 -26.23
N LEU A 562 19.49 4.98 -24.97
CA LEU A 562 18.68 4.08 -24.17
C LEU A 562 17.23 4.60 -24.10
N GLU A 563 16.35 3.83 -23.45
CA GLU A 563 14.99 4.30 -23.13
C GLU A 563 15.04 5.57 -22.27
N ASP A 564 14.15 6.52 -22.58
CA ASP A 564 13.99 7.76 -21.81
C ASP A 564 13.53 7.45 -20.39
N VAL A 565 13.93 8.29 -19.43
CA VAL A 565 13.49 8.18 -18.03
C VAL A 565 12.54 9.29 -17.65
N SER A 566 11.76 9.06 -16.60
CA SER A 566 10.86 10.06 -16.04
C SER A 566 11.63 11.19 -15.33
N HIS A 567 10.99 12.34 -15.10
CA HIS A 567 11.57 13.41 -14.29
C HIS A 567 11.73 12.99 -12.82
N CYS A 568 10.81 12.17 -12.31
CA CYS A 568 10.93 11.57 -10.98
C CYS A 568 12.16 10.64 -10.90
N ASP A 569 12.36 9.75 -11.90
CA ASP A 569 13.52 8.85 -11.94
C ASP A 569 14.84 9.62 -12.04
N LEU A 570 14.90 10.75 -12.77
CA LEU A 570 16.08 11.62 -12.73
C LEU A 570 16.41 12.00 -11.29
N VAL A 571 15.42 12.50 -10.55
CA VAL A 571 15.60 12.98 -9.17
C VAL A 571 15.96 11.85 -8.21
N GLU A 572 15.38 10.66 -8.37
CA GLU A 572 15.51 9.58 -7.39
C GLU A 572 16.59 8.54 -7.71
N LYS A 573 17.00 8.41 -8.97
CA LYS A 573 17.80 7.25 -9.42
C LYS A 573 18.96 7.60 -10.33
N PHE A 574 18.85 8.64 -11.16
CA PHE A 574 19.84 8.92 -12.21
C PHE A 574 20.64 10.19 -11.96
N GLN A 575 21.31 10.30 -10.80
CA GLN A 575 22.25 11.39 -10.49
C GLN A 575 23.70 10.98 -10.77
N PRO A 576 24.64 11.90 -11.06
CA PRO A 576 26.05 11.56 -11.22
C PRO A 576 26.58 10.76 -10.02
N GLY A 577 27.18 9.60 -10.30
CA GLY A 577 27.59 8.61 -9.30
C GLY A 577 26.61 7.47 -9.07
N SER A 578 25.38 7.56 -9.59
CA SER A 578 24.38 6.49 -9.47
C SER A 578 24.71 5.33 -10.42
N ILE A 579 24.46 4.12 -9.98
CA ILE A 579 24.66 2.88 -10.73
C ILE A 579 23.34 2.55 -11.45
N ASP A 580 23.37 2.52 -12.78
CA ASP A 580 22.25 2.02 -13.58
C ASP A 580 22.35 0.51 -13.77
N TYR A 581 21.59 -0.23 -12.95
CA TYR A 581 21.47 -1.69 -13.04
C TYR A 581 20.84 -2.20 -14.34
N SER A 582 20.14 -1.36 -15.10
CA SER A 582 19.53 -1.74 -16.38
C SER A 582 20.55 -1.78 -17.51
N ALA A 583 21.63 -1.01 -17.39
CA ALA A 583 22.66 -0.87 -18.43
C ALA A 583 24.08 -1.22 -17.95
N ASP A 584 24.22 -1.74 -16.73
CA ASP A 584 25.51 -1.98 -16.04
C ASP A 584 26.42 -0.73 -16.05
N GLY A 585 25.77 0.43 -15.95
CA GLY A 585 26.38 1.74 -16.11
C GLY A 585 26.59 2.45 -14.78
N VAL A 586 27.43 3.47 -14.82
CA VAL A 586 27.48 4.54 -13.82
C VAL A 586 27.17 5.86 -14.53
N VAL A 587 26.28 6.65 -13.94
CA VAL A 587 25.98 7.99 -14.41
C VAL A 587 27.19 8.87 -14.14
N VAL A 588 27.74 9.46 -15.19
CA VAL A 588 28.94 10.33 -15.09
C VAL A 588 28.58 11.80 -15.18
N GLU A 589 27.57 12.16 -15.98
CA GLU A 589 27.23 13.56 -16.23
C GLU A 589 25.76 13.75 -16.62
N HIS A 590 25.25 14.97 -16.39
CA HIS A 590 24.01 15.47 -16.98
C HIS A 590 24.27 16.56 -18.01
N ARG A 591 23.79 16.37 -19.24
CA ARG A 591 23.74 17.45 -20.23
C ARG A 591 22.58 18.39 -19.93
N ARG A 592 22.79 19.68 -20.14
CA ARG A 592 21.82 20.73 -19.78
C ARG A 592 21.53 21.69 -20.93
N ALA A 593 20.30 22.21 -20.95
CA ALA A 593 19.90 23.37 -21.75
C ALA A 593 19.06 24.31 -20.89
N GLY A 594 19.48 25.57 -20.75
CA GLY A 594 18.77 26.56 -19.92
C GLY A 594 18.59 26.15 -18.45
N GLY A 595 19.54 25.38 -17.90
CA GLY A 595 19.52 24.89 -16.51
C GLY A 595 18.74 23.59 -16.29
N ALA A 596 17.90 23.16 -17.24
CA ALA A 596 17.20 21.88 -17.20
C ALA A 596 18.08 20.75 -17.74
N VAL A 597 17.99 19.56 -17.13
CA VAL A 597 18.65 18.35 -17.63
C VAL A 597 17.93 17.88 -18.88
N THR A 598 18.67 17.74 -19.98
CA THR A 598 18.13 17.26 -21.27
C THR A 598 18.56 15.84 -21.59
N ALA A 599 19.72 15.40 -21.06
CA ALA A 599 20.16 14.02 -21.17
C ALA A 599 21.01 13.57 -19.98
N ILE A 600 20.93 12.28 -19.66
CA ILE A 600 21.77 11.57 -18.70
C ILE A 600 22.85 10.82 -19.49
N VAL A 601 24.11 11.03 -19.12
CA VAL A 601 25.28 10.42 -19.75
C VAL A 601 25.82 9.34 -18.82
N GLU A 602 25.93 8.13 -19.36
CA GLU A 602 26.41 6.95 -18.64
C GLU A 602 27.63 6.33 -19.33
N ARG A 603 28.43 5.62 -18.54
CA ARG A 603 29.52 4.74 -19.01
C ARG A 603 29.41 3.40 -18.32
N ARG A 604 29.85 2.31 -18.95
CA ARG A 604 29.89 1.01 -18.27
C ARG A 604 30.73 1.08 -17.00
N LEU A 605 30.24 0.45 -15.95
CA LEU A 605 30.92 0.38 -14.67
C LEU A 605 32.28 -0.32 -14.83
N SER A 606 33.34 0.44 -14.64
CA SER A 606 34.72 -0.03 -14.68
C SER A 606 35.59 0.89 -13.84
N GLU A 607 36.73 0.38 -13.36
CA GLU A 607 37.71 1.22 -12.65
C GLU A 607 38.13 2.41 -13.50
N ARG A 608 38.32 2.21 -14.82
CA ARG A 608 38.61 3.31 -15.75
C ARG A 608 37.52 4.37 -15.77
N ALA A 609 36.24 3.97 -15.87
CA ALA A 609 35.14 4.93 -15.88
C ALA A 609 35.03 5.74 -14.58
N ILE A 610 35.38 5.12 -13.45
CA ILE A 610 35.43 5.76 -12.13
C ILE A 610 36.57 6.76 -12.05
N TRP A 611 37.79 6.35 -12.43
CA TRP A 611 38.98 7.22 -12.41
C TRP A 611 38.93 8.38 -13.41
N ASP A 612 38.25 8.19 -14.54
CA ASP A 612 38.09 9.23 -15.56
C ASP A 612 37.20 10.40 -15.08
N TYR A 613 36.48 10.26 -13.96
CA TYR A 613 35.60 11.29 -13.40
C TYR A 613 35.92 11.58 -11.93
N GLU A 614 36.46 12.78 -11.68
CA GLU A 614 37.04 13.19 -10.39
C GLU A 614 36.13 12.91 -9.16
N PRO A 615 34.83 13.24 -9.15
CA PRO A 615 33.97 12.90 -8.01
C PRO A 615 33.85 11.40 -7.74
N LEU A 616 33.87 10.56 -8.78
CA LEU A 616 33.83 9.11 -8.62
C LEU A 616 35.16 8.56 -8.11
N ALA A 617 36.29 9.11 -8.57
CA ALA A 617 37.62 8.77 -8.06
C ALA A 617 37.74 9.03 -6.55
N GLN A 618 37.25 10.18 -6.07
CA GLN A 618 37.24 10.50 -4.63
C GLN A 618 36.38 9.53 -3.81
N ALA A 619 35.19 9.18 -4.31
CA ALA A 619 34.35 8.17 -3.67
C ALA A 619 35.02 6.78 -3.66
N TYR A 620 35.76 6.45 -4.72
CA TYR A 620 36.49 5.19 -4.83
C TYR A 620 37.61 5.08 -3.78
N GLU A 621 38.33 6.15 -3.46
CA GLU A 621 39.34 6.13 -2.39
C GLU A 621 38.75 5.79 -1.01
N GLU A 622 37.57 6.35 -0.67
CA GLU A 622 36.86 6.02 0.57
C GLU A 622 36.34 4.58 0.57
N TYR A 623 35.89 4.08 -0.59
CA TYR A 623 35.57 2.68 -0.78
C TYR A 623 36.78 1.78 -0.51
N GLU A 624 37.96 2.08 -1.06
CA GLU A 624 39.17 1.31 -0.81
C GLU A 624 39.56 1.30 0.66
N LYS A 625 39.51 2.46 1.32
CA LYS A 625 39.75 2.57 2.77
C LYS A 625 38.82 1.66 3.56
N ALA A 626 37.52 1.61 3.23
CA ALA A 626 36.56 0.71 3.86
C ALA A 626 36.96 -0.77 3.69
N LYS A 627 37.31 -1.18 2.46
CA LYS A 627 37.71 -2.57 2.17
C LYS A 627 39.01 -2.95 2.90
N PHE A 628 40.00 -2.05 2.95
CA PHE A 628 41.23 -2.31 3.69
C PHE A 628 41.00 -2.42 5.20
N GLN A 629 40.10 -1.63 5.78
CA GLN A 629 39.73 -1.77 7.20
C GLN A 629 39.13 -3.15 7.52
N TRP A 630 38.35 -3.71 6.59
CA TRP A 630 37.85 -5.08 6.68
C TRP A 630 38.87 -6.16 6.26
N ARG A 631 40.09 -5.77 5.89
CA ARG A 631 41.16 -6.64 5.37
C ARG A 631 40.75 -7.38 4.09
N GLU A 632 39.99 -6.70 3.24
CA GLU A 632 39.51 -7.19 1.95
C GLU A 632 40.26 -6.51 0.80
N ARG A 633 40.41 -7.20 -0.34
CA ARG A 633 40.93 -6.57 -1.56
C ARG A 633 39.80 -5.77 -2.23
N PRO A 634 40.00 -4.47 -2.52
CA PRO A 634 39.01 -3.69 -3.25
C PRO A 634 38.86 -4.20 -4.69
N SER A 635 37.62 -4.27 -5.15
CA SER A 635 37.24 -4.56 -6.53
C SER A 635 35.80 -4.14 -6.76
N ILE A 636 35.62 -2.91 -7.27
CA ILE A 636 34.30 -2.30 -7.47
C ILE A 636 33.37 -3.14 -8.36
N VAL A 637 33.90 -3.69 -9.45
CA VAL A 637 33.14 -4.55 -10.37
C VAL A 637 32.73 -5.84 -9.67
N SER A 638 33.64 -6.49 -8.93
CA SER A 638 33.32 -7.71 -8.19
C SER A 638 32.28 -7.45 -7.11
N ASP A 639 32.42 -6.38 -6.33
CA ASP A 639 31.47 -6.04 -5.29
C ASP A 639 30.10 -5.67 -5.88
N TYR A 640 30.04 -4.94 -6.99
CA TYR A 640 28.80 -4.70 -7.74
C TYR A 640 28.13 -6.01 -8.17
N VAL A 641 28.86 -6.89 -8.85
CA VAL A 641 28.33 -8.18 -9.35
C VAL A 641 27.84 -9.08 -8.21
N ASN A 642 28.50 -9.04 -7.05
CA ASN A 642 28.14 -9.82 -5.88
C ASN A 642 27.07 -9.16 -4.98
N GLY A 643 26.54 -7.99 -5.37
CA GLY A 643 25.54 -7.24 -4.60
C GLY A 643 26.08 -6.71 -3.27
N ARG A 644 27.34 -6.26 -3.27
CA ARG A 644 28.03 -5.65 -2.13
C ARG A 644 28.30 -4.16 -2.35
N LEU A 645 27.96 -3.63 -3.52
CA LEU A 645 28.00 -2.20 -3.82
C LEU A 645 26.67 -1.76 -4.42
N HIS A 646 26.08 -0.74 -3.79
CA HIS A 646 24.83 -0.12 -4.23
C HIS A 646 24.96 1.40 -4.23
N SER A 647 24.13 2.07 -5.03
CA SER A 647 24.02 3.52 -5.01
C SER A 647 22.60 3.97 -4.68
N ASP A 648 22.47 5.00 -3.85
CA ASP A 648 21.20 5.60 -3.50
C ASP A 648 21.27 7.12 -3.66
N VAL A 649 20.23 7.72 -4.24
CA VAL A 649 20.09 9.18 -4.21
C VAL A 649 19.34 9.57 -2.95
N ARG A 650 19.98 10.34 -2.07
CA ARG A 650 19.29 10.97 -0.94
C ARG A 650 18.62 12.25 -1.43
N CYS A 651 17.31 12.33 -1.30
CA CYS A 651 16.55 13.54 -1.58
C CYS A 651 16.23 14.31 -0.30
N VAL A 652 16.20 15.65 -0.41
CA VAL A 652 15.49 16.49 0.55
C VAL A 652 14.04 16.59 0.09
N VAL A 653 13.12 16.24 0.99
CA VAL A 653 11.68 16.25 0.72
C VAL A 653 11.05 17.37 1.52
N TYR A 654 10.23 18.19 0.87
CA TYR A 654 9.45 19.25 1.47
C TYR A 654 7.96 18.92 1.31
N PRO A 655 7.39 18.11 2.23
CA PRO A 655 5.98 17.78 2.19
C PRO A 655 5.12 18.93 2.78
N PRO A 656 3.82 18.96 2.49
CA PRO A 656 2.90 19.84 3.18
C PRO A 656 2.81 19.46 4.66
N ARG A 657 2.65 20.46 5.54
CA ARG A 657 2.61 20.24 7.00
C ARG A 657 1.21 20.09 7.57
N ARG A 658 0.17 20.41 6.79
CA ARG A 658 -1.23 20.46 7.23
C ARG A 658 -2.17 20.02 6.11
N GLY A 659 -2.38 18.73 6.00
CA GLY A 659 -3.26 18.12 4.99
C GLY A 659 -2.68 18.22 3.59
N PHE A 660 -3.55 18.43 2.60
CA PHE A 660 -3.19 18.46 1.19
C PHE A 660 -2.48 19.76 0.77
N GLY A 661 -1.37 19.66 0.03
CA GLY A 661 -0.62 20.81 -0.47
C GLY A 661 0.56 20.44 -1.35
N ARG A 662 1.41 21.43 -1.65
CA ARG A 662 2.57 21.25 -2.54
C ARG A 662 3.62 20.36 -1.87
N TYR A 663 4.19 19.47 -2.66
CA TYR A 663 5.27 18.55 -2.33
C TYR A 663 6.45 18.82 -3.27
N ASP A 664 7.65 19.00 -2.74
CA ASP A 664 8.87 19.14 -3.53
C ASP A 664 9.90 18.10 -3.10
N LYS A 665 10.50 17.40 -4.06
CA LYS A 665 11.60 16.45 -3.85
C LYS A 665 12.80 16.91 -4.67
N ILE A 666 13.92 17.15 -3.99
CA ILE A 666 15.16 17.68 -4.58
C ILE A 666 16.29 16.71 -4.24
N PRO A 667 17.07 16.23 -5.23
CA PRO A 667 18.22 15.37 -4.93
C PRO A 667 19.26 16.18 -4.15
N ASN A 668 19.78 15.60 -3.06
CA ASN A 668 20.82 16.20 -2.24
C ASN A 668 22.20 15.68 -2.64
N ARG A 669 22.40 14.37 -2.54
CA ARG A 669 23.67 13.69 -2.82
C ARG A 669 23.45 12.23 -3.21
N VAL A 670 24.45 11.64 -3.84
CA VAL A 670 24.51 10.20 -4.09
C VAL A 670 25.35 9.54 -3.01
N LEU A 671 24.86 8.42 -2.50
CA LEU A 671 25.54 7.57 -1.53
C LEU A 671 25.91 6.26 -2.17
N TRP A 672 27.13 5.78 -1.94
CA TRP A 672 27.52 4.40 -2.19
C TRP A 672 27.41 3.59 -0.88
N ARG A 673 26.60 2.54 -0.88
CA ARG A 673 26.53 1.58 0.23
C ARG A 673 27.40 0.37 -0.10
N ILE A 674 28.36 0.11 0.76
CA ILE A 674 29.38 -0.92 0.59
C ILE A 674 29.23 -1.93 1.71
N TYR A 675 29.19 -3.21 1.38
CA TYR A 675 29.08 -4.31 2.34
C TYR A 675 30.37 -5.13 2.40
N SER A 676 30.73 -5.57 3.61
CA SER A 676 31.83 -6.51 3.81
C SER A 676 31.54 -7.85 3.12
N SER A 677 32.59 -8.51 2.66
CA SER A 677 32.53 -9.86 2.10
C SER A 677 32.30 -10.88 3.21
N ARG A 678 32.88 -10.67 4.39
CA ARG A 678 32.72 -11.55 5.57
C ARG A 678 31.50 -11.14 6.41
N PRO A 679 30.68 -12.10 6.87
CA PRO A 679 29.57 -11.82 7.78
C PRO A 679 30.07 -11.49 9.20
N ILE A 680 29.21 -10.83 9.96
CA ILE A 680 29.37 -10.57 11.40
C ILE A 680 28.26 -11.27 12.17
N VAL A 681 28.56 -11.71 13.39
CA VAL A 681 27.58 -12.36 14.28
C VAL A 681 27.47 -11.60 15.59
N ARG A 682 26.24 -11.36 16.05
CA ARG A 682 25.93 -10.70 17.32
C ARG A 682 24.89 -11.51 18.10
N ARG A 683 25.09 -11.62 19.41
CA ARG A 683 24.09 -12.20 20.32
C ARG A 683 23.27 -11.08 20.94
N ILE A 684 21.98 -11.03 20.62
CA ILE A 684 21.05 -10.01 21.14
C ILE A 684 19.85 -10.72 21.77
N SER A 685 19.55 -10.42 23.03
CA SER A 685 18.43 -11.01 23.78
C SER A 685 18.38 -12.55 23.71
N GLY A 686 19.55 -13.19 23.73
CA GLY A 686 19.70 -14.65 23.67
C GLY A 686 19.60 -15.27 22.27
N ARG A 687 19.31 -14.49 21.22
CA ARG A 687 19.23 -14.92 19.81
C ARG A 687 20.50 -14.57 19.05
N THR A 688 20.81 -15.36 18.03
CA THR A 688 21.92 -15.11 17.11
C THR A 688 21.43 -14.30 15.91
N LEU A 689 22.04 -13.13 15.69
CA LEU A 689 21.83 -12.32 14.51
C LEU A 689 23.09 -12.32 13.66
N VAL A 690 22.90 -12.57 12.37
CA VAL A 690 23.97 -12.59 11.38
C VAL A 690 23.72 -11.48 10.38
N GLY A 691 24.73 -10.66 10.14
CA GLY A 691 24.68 -9.54 9.21
C GLY A 691 26.03 -9.33 8.54
N ARG A 692 26.23 -8.14 7.97
CA ARG A 692 27.52 -7.71 7.40
C ARG A 692 27.85 -6.32 7.89
N ASP A 693 29.13 -6.01 7.98
CA ASP A 693 29.53 -4.61 8.17
C ASP A 693 29.18 -3.84 6.90
N MET A 694 28.70 -2.62 7.09
CA MET A 694 28.30 -1.74 6.01
C MET A 694 28.94 -0.37 6.20
N ARG A 695 29.35 0.24 5.11
CA ARG A 695 29.87 1.60 5.08
C ARG A 695 29.17 2.40 3.98
N VAL A 696 28.77 3.62 4.34
CA VAL A 696 28.21 4.60 3.41
C VAL A 696 29.32 5.56 3.01
N VAL A 697 29.49 5.77 1.71
CA VAL A 697 30.42 6.73 1.12
C VAL A 697 29.63 7.79 0.36
N ASP A 698 29.84 9.05 0.69
CA ASP A 698 29.29 10.17 -0.08
C ASP A 698 30.01 10.25 -1.44
N VAL A 699 29.27 10.31 -2.54
CA VAL A 699 29.83 10.67 -3.85
C VAL A 699 29.77 12.20 -3.98
N PRO A 700 30.89 12.92 -4.02
CA PRO A 700 30.94 14.39 -4.03
C PRO A 700 30.59 14.99 -5.41
N ALA A 701 29.59 14.45 -6.08
CA ALA A 701 29.14 14.90 -7.40
C ALA A 701 27.93 15.85 -7.28
N PRO A 702 27.80 16.85 -8.17
CA PRO A 702 26.67 17.76 -8.16
C PRO A 702 25.37 17.04 -8.57
N THR A 703 24.30 17.31 -7.84
CA THR A 703 22.96 16.80 -8.13
C THR A 703 22.13 17.80 -8.94
N SER A 704 21.09 17.29 -9.63
CA SER A 704 20.29 18.04 -10.59
C SER A 704 18.84 17.63 -10.60
N GLY A 705 17.96 18.59 -10.85
CA GLY A 705 16.53 18.34 -11.02
C GLY A 705 15.73 18.68 -9.78
N ARG A 706 14.41 18.64 -9.96
CA ARG A 706 13.41 18.82 -8.93
C ARG A 706 12.15 18.14 -9.41
N TYR A 707 11.56 17.32 -8.55
CA TYR A 707 10.22 16.81 -8.72
C TYR A 707 9.30 17.61 -7.81
N SER A 708 8.20 18.11 -8.36
CA SER A 708 7.20 18.86 -7.59
C SER A 708 5.86 18.22 -7.85
N ASP A 709 5.00 18.05 -6.85
CA ASP A 709 3.65 17.55 -7.03
C ASP A 709 2.74 18.09 -5.90
N TYR A 710 1.57 17.48 -5.71
CA TYR A 710 0.68 17.74 -4.58
C TYR A 710 0.34 16.45 -3.87
N THR A 711 0.42 16.45 -2.54
CA THR A 711 0.14 15.28 -1.71
C THR A 711 -0.34 15.71 -0.32
N TYR A 712 -0.49 14.76 0.59
CA TYR A 712 -0.87 14.99 1.98
C TYR A 712 0.34 14.92 2.91
N GLY A 713 0.30 15.73 3.96
CA GLY A 713 1.29 15.64 5.02
C GLY A 713 0.87 16.34 6.30
N VAL A 714 1.50 15.92 7.38
CA VAL A 714 1.23 16.33 8.75
C VAL A 714 2.57 16.60 9.40
N GLY A 715 2.74 17.78 9.99
CA GLY A 715 3.94 18.16 10.73
C GLY A 715 3.58 18.63 12.13
N LEU A 716 4.16 17.98 13.14
CA LEU A 716 3.87 18.14 14.55
C LEU A 716 5.11 18.55 15.32
N GLU A 717 4.95 19.51 16.23
CA GLU A 717 5.93 19.77 17.27
C GLU A 717 5.71 18.76 18.40
N LEU A 718 6.79 18.12 18.82
CA LEU A 718 6.81 17.12 19.87
C LEU A 718 7.19 17.74 21.21
N ASP A 719 6.86 17.04 22.30
CA ASP A 719 7.35 17.44 23.62
C ASP A 719 8.89 17.37 23.64
N PRO A 720 9.61 18.38 24.17
CA PRO A 720 11.07 18.37 24.25
C PRO A 720 11.65 17.15 24.97
N ALA A 721 10.90 16.48 25.85
CA ALA A 721 11.30 15.26 26.54
C ALA A 721 11.21 13.99 25.68
N GLU A 722 10.58 14.05 24.49
CA GLU A 722 10.41 12.87 23.63
C GLU A 722 11.72 12.28 23.13
N ASP A 723 11.84 10.96 23.15
CA ASP A 723 12.98 10.29 22.51
C ASP A 723 12.67 10.10 21.02
N VAL A 724 13.43 10.81 20.19
CA VAL A 724 13.25 10.83 18.74
C VAL A 724 13.59 9.47 18.11
N ASN A 725 14.58 8.76 18.64
CA ASN A 725 14.99 7.45 18.10
C ASN A 725 13.95 6.38 18.45
N LEU A 726 13.43 6.40 19.68
CA LEU A 726 12.35 5.48 20.07
C LEU A 726 11.03 5.81 19.36
N LEU A 727 10.71 7.08 19.13
CA LEU A 727 9.58 7.47 18.27
C LEU A 727 9.76 6.97 16.84
N ARG A 728 10.98 7.01 16.29
CA ARG A 728 11.29 6.47 14.96
C ARG A 728 11.00 4.98 14.87
N ILE A 729 11.41 4.21 15.88
CA ILE A 729 11.09 2.78 16.00
C ILE A 729 9.57 2.57 16.11
N GLY A 730 8.88 3.41 16.87
CA GLY A 730 7.41 3.39 16.98
C GLY A 730 6.72 3.63 15.63
N LEU A 731 7.16 4.62 14.86
CA LEU A 731 6.63 4.89 13.52
C LEU A 731 6.90 3.74 12.55
N ALA A 732 8.10 3.16 12.57
CA ALA A 732 8.43 1.96 11.79
C ALA A 732 7.47 0.80 12.13
N TYR A 733 7.17 0.61 13.41
CA TYR A 733 6.23 -0.42 13.87
C TYR A 733 4.81 -0.18 13.36
N ILE A 734 4.34 1.08 13.33
CA ILE A 734 3.05 1.43 12.74
C ILE A 734 3.00 1.04 11.25
N MET A 735 4.05 1.33 10.48
CA MET A 735 4.10 0.98 9.05
C MET A 735 4.04 -0.53 8.82
N ILE A 736 4.72 -1.32 9.66
CA ILE A 736 4.65 -2.79 9.63
C ILE A 736 3.22 -3.27 9.88
N ILE A 737 2.52 -2.72 10.88
CA ILE A 737 1.13 -3.09 11.18
C ILE A 737 0.18 -2.71 10.04
N LEU A 738 0.38 -1.53 9.42
CA LEU A 738 -0.36 -1.13 8.22
C LEU A 738 -0.13 -2.13 7.08
N ARG A 739 1.10 -2.63 6.90
CA ARG A 739 1.39 -3.68 5.91
C ARG A 739 0.76 -5.02 6.23
N ARG A 740 0.81 -5.44 7.51
CA ARG A 740 0.46 -6.79 7.97
C ARG A 740 -1.03 -6.98 8.19
N ARG A 741 -1.73 -6.02 8.78
CA ARG A 741 -3.19 -6.09 9.02
C ARG A 741 -4.03 -5.46 7.91
N HIS A 742 -3.58 -4.31 7.40
CA HIS A 742 -4.35 -3.53 6.44
C HIS A 742 -3.97 -3.80 4.99
N GLY A 743 -2.81 -4.42 4.73
CA GLY A 743 -2.30 -4.67 3.38
C GLY A 743 -1.81 -3.40 2.68
N ILE A 744 -1.54 -2.33 3.42
CA ILE A 744 -1.06 -1.06 2.89
C ILE A 744 0.45 -1.21 2.55
N PRO A 745 0.91 -0.73 1.37
CA PRO A 745 2.33 -0.73 1.04
C PRO A 745 3.20 -0.06 2.12
N LEU A 746 4.41 -0.58 2.37
CA LEU A 746 5.33 0.00 3.37
C LEU A 746 5.76 1.43 3.01
N ASP A 747 5.77 1.76 1.72
CA ASP A 747 6.11 3.05 1.13
C ASP A 747 4.88 3.96 0.93
N ALA A 748 3.68 3.56 1.39
CA ALA A 748 2.49 4.41 1.27
C ALA A 748 2.57 5.67 2.15
N LEU A 749 3.34 5.62 3.24
CA LEU A 749 3.61 6.74 4.15
C LEU A 749 5.11 6.81 4.44
N GLU A 750 5.67 8.00 4.35
CA GLU A 750 7.02 8.30 4.79
C GLU A 750 6.97 9.20 6.03
N TYR A 751 7.91 9.01 6.94
CA TYR A 751 8.02 9.81 8.16
C TYR A 751 9.41 10.43 8.30
N ASP A 752 9.44 11.58 8.96
CA ASP A 752 10.65 12.32 9.27
C ASP A 752 10.60 12.81 10.73
N LEU A 753 11.76 12.81 11.37
CA LEU A 753 11.90 13.12 12.78
C LEU A 753 13.16 13.95 12.94
N GLY A 754 13.06 15.07 13.66
CA GLY A 754 14.23 15.91 13.84
C GLY A 754 14.16 16.85 15.04
N LYS A 755 15.30 17.53 15.23
CA LYS A 755 15.53 18.47 16.33
C LYS A 755 16.08 19.78 15.76
N VAL A 756 15.49 20.91 16.16
CA VAL A 756 15.99 22.27 15.86
C VAL A 756 16.06 23.06 17.16
N GLY A 757 17.27 23.34 17.65
CA GLY A 757 17.47 23.85 19.01
C GLY A 757 16.92 22.85 20.03
N GLU A 758 16.05 23.29 20.93
CA GLU A 758 15.37 22.42 21.91
C GLU A 758 14.05 21.83 21.40
N ARG A 759 13.58 22.24 20.21
CA ARG A 759 12.32 21.78 19.66
C ARG A 759 12.51 20.48 18.89
N LYS A 760 11.61 19.53 19.10
CA LYS A 760 11.53 18.26 18.38
C LYS A 760 10.31 18.27 17.47
N TYR A 761 10.38 17.60 16.34
CA TYR A 761 9.26 17.51 15.41
C TYR A 761 9.14 16.12 14.80
N MET A 762 7.90 15.78 14.45
CA MET A 762 7.51 14.59 13.73
C MET A 762 6.73 15.01 12.48
N GLY A 763 7.16 14.53 11.32
CA GLY A 763 6.47 14.68 10.05
C GLY A 763 6.01 13.33 9.54
N LEU A 764 4.78 13.25 9.02
CA LEU A 764 4.31 12.14 8.20
C LEU A 764 3.81 12.71 6.87
N HIS A 765 4.08 12.05 5.77
CA HIS A 765 3.57 12.45 4.46
C HIS A 765 3.35 11.26 3.55
N GLU A 766 2.53 11.47 2.53
CA GLU A 766 2.27 10.49 1.49
C GLU A 766 3.18 10.76 0.29
N PRO A 767 4.06 9.82 -0.11
CA PRO A 767 4.90 10.01 -1.31
C PRO A 767 4.07 10.16 -2.59
N GLU A 768 2.95 9.45 -2.67
CA GLU A 768 1.92 9.60 -3.69
C GLU A 768 0.58 9.98 -3.06
N SER A 769 -0.11 10.95 -3.66
CA SER A 769 -1.38 11.45 -3.12
C SER A 769 -2.46 10.37 -3.12
N SER A 770 -2.78 9.84 -1.95
CA SER A 770 -3.80 8.83 -1.68
C SER A 770 -4.92 9.33 -0.77
N GLY A 771 -4.65 10.34 0.07
CA GLY A 771 -5.53 10.81 1.13
C GLY A 771 -5.59 9.88 2.34
N LEU A 772 -4.68 8.90 2.42
CA LEU A 772 -4.59 7.94 3.51
C LEU A 772 -4.43 8.61 4.88
N LEU A 773 -3.63 9.68 5.01
CA LEU A 773 -3.44 10.40 6.28
C LEU A 773 -4.73 11.04 6.81
N GLU A 774 -5.61 11.47 5.91
CA GLU A 774 -6.92 12.04 6.28
C GLU A 774 -8.00 10.96 6.50
N GLU A 775 -7.92 9.82 5.80
CA GLU A 775 -8.91 8.74 5.89
C GLU A 775 -8.58 7.67 6.95
N LEU A 776 -7.33 7.54 7.36
CA LEU A 776 -6.92 6.56 8.37
C LEU A 776 -7.70 6.78 9.67
N ASP A 777 -8.36 5.71 10.12
CA ASP A 777 -8.89 5.64 11.47
C ASP A 777 -7.75 5.34 12.46
N TRP A 778 -7.12 6.41 12.94
CA TRP A 778 -6.04 6.34 13.92
C TRP A 778 -6.46 5.67 15.23
N ALA A 779 -7.74 5.70 15.62
CA ALA A 779 -8.23 5.02 16.82
C ALA A 779 -8.33 3.50 16.60
N SER A 780 -8.81 3.08 15.43
CA SER A 780 -8.74 1.66 15.04
C SER A 780 -7.29 1.17 14.96
N LEU A 781 -6.39 1.98 14.39
CA LEU A 781 -4.97 1.63 14.29
C LEU A 781 -4.31 1.53 15.67
N ARG A 782 -4.69 2.39 16.63
CA ARG A 782 -4.27 2.31 18.03
C ARG A 782 -4.61 0.95 18.64
N SER A 783 -5.84 0.47 18.42
CA SER A 783 -6.30 -0.86 18.88
C SER A 783 -5.53 -2.01 18.20
N ASP A 784 -5.19 -1.85 16.93
CA ASP A 784 -4.32 -2.81 16.23
C ASP A 784 -2.92 -2.85 16.84
N VAL A 785 -2.31 -1.71 17.15
CA VAL A 785 -1.01 -1.62 17.83
C VAL A 785 -1.06 -2.26 19.22
N GLU A 786 -2.14 -2.07 19.98
CA GLU A 786 -2.32 -2.69 21.30
C GLU A 786 -2.44 -4.22 21.23
N SER A 787 -3.01 -4.77 20.17
CA SER A 787 -3.25 -6.22 20.02
C SER A 787 -2.26 -6.96 19.12
N TYR A 788 -1.40 -6.27 18.37
CA TYR A 788 -0.47 -6.89 17.43
C TYR A 788 0.64 -7.67 18.16
N ALA A 789 0.97 -8.86 17.66
CA ALA A 789 2.05 -9.69 18.17
C ALA A 789 3.09 -9.89 17.05
N PRO A 790 4.28 -9.28 17.17
CA PRO A 790 5.27 -9.34 16.10
C PRO A 790 5.95 -10.71 16.00
N ASP A 791 6.34 -11.08 14.79
CA ASP A 791 7.12 -12.28 14.49
C ASP A 791 8.46 -11.97 13.79
N ASP A 792 9.22 -13.01 13.43
CA ASP A 792 10.55 -12.83 12.82
C ASP A 792 10.50 -12.20 11.42
N LEU A 793 9.34 -12.19 10.75
CA LEU A 793 9.18 -11.46 9.50
C LEU A 793 9.07 -9.96 9.76
N ASP A 794 8.43 -9.54 10.85
CA ASP A 794 8.34 -8.13 11.22
C ASP A 794 9.71 -7.51 11.51
N ASP A 795 10.66 -8.31 12.02
CA ASP A 795 12.06 -7.92 12.18
C ASP A 795 12.74 -7.58 10.83
N VAL A 796 12.54 -8.45 9.83
CA VAL A 796 13.03 -8.24 8.47
C VAL A 796 12.36 -7.02 7.82
N LEU A 797 11.05 -6.85 8.01
CA LEU A 797 10.31 -5.70 7.49
C LEU A 797 10.78 -4.39 8.14
N MET A 798 11.13 -4.39 9.44
CA MET A 798 11.70 -3.22 10.10
C MET A 798 13.04 -2.82 9.48
N SER A 799 13.93 -3.79 9.25
CA SER A 799 15.21 -3.54 8.58
C SER A 799 15.03 -3.04 7.15
N ALA A 800 14.03 -3.55 6.42
CA ALA A 800 13.75 -3.15 5.04
C ALA A 800 13.16 -1.74 4.94
N LEU A 801 12.34 -1.35 5.92
CA LEU A 801 11.65 -0.07 5.96
C LEU A 801 12.59 1.06 6.40
N ASP A 802 13.29 0.88 7.52
CA ASP A 802 14.12 1.93 8.11
C ASP A 802 15.33 1.33 8.85
N GLU A 803 16.43 1.22 8.12
CA GLU A 803 17.69 0.69 8.63
C GLU A 803 18.22 1.44 9.87
N TYR A 804 17.98 2.75 9.98
CA TYR A 804 18.42 3.53 11.13
C TYR A 804 17.59 3.19 12.37
N ALA A 805 16.26 3.14 12.21
CA ALA A 805 15.37 2.70 13.27
C ALA A 805 15.72 1.27 13.71
N TYR A 806 16.02 0.39 12.75
CA TYR A 806 16.41 -0.99 13.02
C TYR A 806 17.75 -1.08 13.77
N ALA A 807 18.75 -0.28 13.40
CA ALA A 807 20.03 -0.23 14.11
C ALA A 807 19.87 0.22 15.57
N ASP A 808 19.05 1.24 15.82
CA ASP A 808 18.70 1.68 17.17
C ASP A 808 17.92 0.59 17.92
N PHE A 809 16.97 -0.07 17.24
CA PHE A 809 16.16 -1.16 17.81
C PHE A 809 17.02 -2.36 18.26
N LEU A 810 18.05 -2.70 17.50
CA LEU A 810 19.08 -3.67 17.89
C LEU A 810 19.84 -3.20 19.14
N GLY A 811 20.20 -1.93 19.23
CA GLY A 811 20.83 -1.32 20.40
C GLY A 811 19.96 -1.42 21.67
N TYR A 812 18.64 -1.35 21.52
CA TYR A 812 17.67 -1.56 22.59
C TYR A 812 17.31 -3.04 22.85
N GLY A 813 17.93 -3.99 22.14
CA GLY A 813 17.73 -5.41 22.37
C GLY A 813 16.46 -6.00 21.74
N LEU A 814 15.96 -5.42 20.65
CA LEU A 814 14.74 -5.85 19.94
C LEU A 814 13.49 -5.89 20.83
N ARG A 815 13.35 -4.90 21.72
CA ARG A 815 12.23 -4.77 22.65
C ARG A 815 10.96 -4.25 21.98
N TRP A 816 10.16 -5.16 21.42
CA TRP A 816 8.88 -4.83 20.78
C TRP A 816 7.86 -4.15 21.70
N ASP A 817 7.98 -4.32 23.02
CA ASP A 817 7.22 -3.58 24.03
C ASP A 817 7.51 -2.07 23.97
N LEU A 818 8.78 -1.67 23.77
CA LEU A 818 9.14 -0.27 23.56
C LEU A 818 8.60 0.25 22.22
N ALA A 819 8.75 -0.52 21.15
CA ALA A 819 8.23 -0.14 19.83
C ALA A 819 6.72 0.10 19.89
N ARG A 820 5.97 -0.76 20.58
CA ARG A 820 4.53 -0.60 20.83
C ARG A 820 4.23 0.67 21.62
N ALA A 821 4.92 0.91 22.73
CA ALA A 821 4.67 2.07 23.58
C ALA A 821 4.87 3.40 22.81
N TYR A 822 5.94 3.49 22.01
CA TYR A 822 6.23 4.69 21.23
C TYR A 822 5.37 4.82 19.96
N ALA A 823 4.91 3.71 19.38
CA ALA A 823 3.88 3.73 18.34
C ALA A 823 2.56 4.34 18.88
N LEU A 824 2.12 3.94 20.07
CA LEU A 824 0.93 4.52 20.71
C LEU A 824 1.10 6.03 20.96
N ARG A 825 2.27 6.47 21.44
CA ARG A 825 2.57 7.91 21.61
C ARG A 825 2.50 8.68 20.29
N ALA A 826 3.07 8.13 19.21
CA ALA A 826 3.01 8.74 17.89
C ALA A 826 1.56 8.87 17.38
N ILE A 827 0.74 7.84 17.59
CA ILE A 827 -0.70 7.85 17.28
C ILE A 827 -1.43 8.90 18.14
N ASP A 828 -1.12 9.00 19.43
CA ASP A 828 -1.72 9.99 20.33
C ASP A 828 -1.47 11.42 19.80
N TYR A 829 -0.25 11.74 19.36
CA TYR A 829 0.05 13.03 18.71
C TYR A 829 -0.80 13.28 17.46
N LEU A 830 -1.07 12.26 16.65
CA LEU A 830 -1.90 12.36 15.45
C LEU A 830 -3.39 12.53 15.80
N LEU A 831 -3.89 11.79 16.79
CA LEU A 831 -5.26 11.92 17.30
C LEU A 831 -5.53 13.30 17.87
N LEU A 832 -4.57 13.89 18.60
CA LEU A 832 -4.68 15.25 19.16
C LEU A 832 -4.83 16.34 18.10
N GLN A 833 -4.41 16.11 16.85
CA GLN A 833 -4.61 17.04 15.75
C GLN A 833 -5.98 16.93 15.09
N GLN A 834 -6.65 15.78 15.24
CA GLN A 834 -7.98 15.63 14.68
C GLN A 834 -8.91 16.59 15.40
N ARG A 835 -9.70 17.33 14.63
CA ARG A 835 -10.65 18.29 15.19
C ARG A 835 -12.05 17.93 14.74
N VAL A 836 -13.00 18.04 15.65
CA VAL A 836 -14.43 18.00 15.37
C VAL A 836 -15.00 19.42 15.45
N VAL A 837 -15.98 19.71 14.60
CA VAL A 837 -16.67 21.01 14.61
C VAL A 837 -17.97 20.84 15.38
N LEU A 838 -18.07 21.52 16.53
CA LEU A 838 -19.25 21.58 17.37
C LEU A 838 -20.03 22.87 17.08
N ARG A 839 -21.35 22.87 17.28
CA ARG A 839 -22.20 24.07 17.22
C ARG A 839 -22.76 24.42 18.59
N VAL A 840 -22.00 25.14 19.42
CA VAL A 840 -22.45 25.50 20.79
C VAL A 840 -22.89 26.96 20.83
N GLY A 841 -24.07 27.24 21.40
CA GLY A 841 -24.62 28.61 21.52
C GLY A 841 -24.73 29.34 20.17
N GLY A 842 -25.12 28.62 19.11
CA GLY A 842 -25.20 29.14 17.74
C GLY A 842 -23.85 29.36 17.02
N ARG A 843 -22.71 29.06 17.65
CA ARG A 843 -21.36 29.25 17.08
C ARG A 843 -20.72 27.94 16.67
N ARG A 844 -20.04 27.93 15.52
CA ARG A 844 -19.19 26.80 15.09
C ARG A 844 -17.82 26.88 15.77
N ILE A 845 -17.48 25.88 16.57
CA ILE A 845 -16.25 25.80 17.35
C ILE A 845 -15.51 24.52 16.97
N SER A 846 -14.24 24.64 16.59
CA SER A 846 -13.39 23.48 16.29
C SER A 846 -12.61 23.07 17.53
N VAL A 847 -12.90 21.89 18.05
CA VAL A 847 -12.26 21.31 19.24
C VAL A 847 -11.52 20.02 18.86
N PRO A 848 -10.53 19.56 19.66
CA PRO A 848 -9.92 18.25 19.44
C PRO A 848 -10.99 17.14 19.41
N ARG A 849 -10.80 16.12 18.57
CA ARG A 849 -11.64 14.92 18.58
C ARG A 849 -11.46 14.22 19.93
N PRO A 850 -12.54 13.80 20.60
CA PRO A 850 -12.43 12.95 21.79
C PRO A 850 -11.52 11.76 21.51
N SER A 851 -10.57 11.53 22.41
CA SER A 851 -9.62 10.43 22.35
C SER A 851 -9.00 10.23 23.73
N ARG A 852 -8.48 9.02 24.00
CA ARG A 852 -7.75 8.71 25.24
C ARG A 852 -6.49 9.56 25.38
N ALA A 853 -5.93 10.03 24.27
CA ALA A 853 -4.77 10.92 24.22
C ALA A 853 -4.99 12.24 24.97
N LEU A 854 -6.24 12.71 25.09
CA LEU A 854 -6.58 13.91 25.87
C LEU A 854 -6.41 13.71 27.39
N ARG A 855 -6.32 12.45 27.85
CA ARG A 855 -6.31 12.07 29.27
C ARG A 855 -7.47 12.69 30.05
N LEU A 856 -8.66 12.64 29.46
CA LEU A 856 -9.91 13.12 30.05
C LEU A 856 -10.83 11.93 30.28
N LEU A 857 -11.41 11.83 31.49
CA LEU A 857 -12.42 10.84 31.81
C LEU A 857 -13.67 11.58 32.28
N SER A 858 -14.76 11.54 31.53
CA SER A 858 -16.05 12.03 32.02
C SER A 858 -16.80 10.94 32.77
N VAL A 859 -17.48 11.35 33.84
CA VAL A 859 -18.28 10.48 34.70
C VAL A 859 -19.67 11.09 34.84
N ASP A 860 -20.72 10.28 34.63
CA ASP A 860 -22.11 10.64 34.86
C ASP A 860 -22.80 9.59 35.74
N ALA A 861 -23.76 10.03 36.55
CA ALA A 861 -24.53 9.14 37.42
C ALA A 861 -25.98 9.61 37.56
N LEU A 862 -26.92 8.67 37.50
CA LEU A 862 -28.35 8.90 37.64
C LEU A 862 -28.95 7.92 38.65
N SER A 863 -29.76 8.42 39.58
CA SER A 863 -30.51 7.60 40.54
C SER A 863 -32.01 7.87 40.45
N LEU A 864 -32.82 6.83 40.26
CA LEU A 864 -34.28 6.90 40.22
C LEU A 864 -34.89 6.03 41.34
N PRO A 865 -35.67 6.61 42.26
CA PRO A 865 -36.38 5.83 43.29
C PRO A 865 -37.56 5.07 42.68
N LEU A 866 -37.72 3.81 43.01
CA LEU A 866 -38.83 2.97 42.51
C LEU A 866 -40.05 2.99 43.45
N ASP A 867 -39.86 3.22 44.75
CA ASP A 867 -40.92 3.46 45.74
C ASP A 867 -40.99 4.91 46.23
N ASP A 868 -42.13 5.27 46.84
CA ASP A 868 -42.37 6.62 47.39
C ASP A 868 -41.44 6.97 48.56
N GLU A 869 -40.97 5.95 49.29
CA GLU A 869 -40.05 6.11 50.42
C GLU A 869 -38.57 6.11 49.98
N GLY A 870 -38.28 5.85 48.70
CA GLY A 870 -36.91 5.81 48.16
C GLY A 870 -36.03 4.68 48.72
N ARG A 871 -36.63 3.63 49.29
CA ARG A 871 -35.93 2.45 49.83
C ARG A 871 -35.38 1.56 48.74
N VAL A 872 -36.00 1.56 47.55
CA VAL A 872 -35.50 0.83 46.38
C VAL A 872 -35.21 1.80 45.25
N ARG A 873 -34.00 1.75 44.69
CA ARG A 873 -33.54 2.68 43.65
C ARG A 873 -32.85 1.93 42.51
N LEU A 874 -33.06 2.39 41.29
CA LEU A 874 -32.19 2.07 40.16
C LEU A 874 -31.13 3.15 40.03
N ILE A 875 -29.90 2.73 39.73
CA ILE A 875 -28.74 3.59 39.66
C ILE A 875 -28.02 3.26 38.37
N ALA A 876 -27.77 4.26 37.54
CA ALA A 876 -26.91 4.11 36.37
C ALA A 876 -25.65 4.96 36.58
N VAL A 877 -24.48 4.38 36.32
CA VAL A 877 -23.19 5.08 36.35
C VAL A 877 -22.48 4.83 35.03
N ALA A 878 -21.99 5.89 34.40
CA ALA A 878 -21.22 5.82 33.17
C ALA A 878 -19.89 6.55 33.27
N THR A 879 -18.90 6.01 32.55
CA THR A 879 -17.60 6.63 32.33
C THR A 879 -17.30 6.68 30.84
N TYR A 880 -16.72 7.76 30.35
CA TYR A 880 -16.27 7.90 28.98
C TYR A 880 -14.87 8.54 28.93
N ASP A 881 -13.94 7.88 28.26
CA ASP A 881 -12.53 8.29 28.19
C ASP A 881 -12.14 8.96 26.86
N GLY A 882 -13.14 9.26 26.03
CA GLY A 882 -12.96 9.81 24.70
C GLY A 882 -13.04 8.78 23.56
N GLU A 883 -12.94 7.47 23.86
CA GLU A 883 -13.06 6.39 22.88
C GLU A 883 -14.07 5.33 23.31
N GLU A 884 -13.97 4.85 24.55
CA GLU A 884 -14.86 3.84 25.11
C GLU A 884 -15.80 4.45 26.14
N SER A 885 -17.08 4.10 26.04
CA SER A 885 -18.06 4.37 27.07
C SER A 885 -18.44 3.08 27.79
N ARG A 886 -18.37 3.10 29.12
CA ARG A 886 -18.77 1.99 30.00
C ARG A 886 -19.90 2.49 30.87
N ALA A 887 -21.00 1.74 30.93
CA ALA A 887 -22.15 2.09 31.74
C ALA A 887 -22.65 0.85 32.45
N VAL A 888 -23.07 1.00 33.71
CA VAL A 888 -23.62 -0.09 34.52
C VAL A 888 -24.89 0.41 35.20
N VAL A 889 -25.92 -0.44 35.23
CA VAL A 889 -27.15 -0.20 36.00
C VAL A 889 -27.19 -1.17 37.17
N LEU A 890 -27.33 -0.61 38.37
CA LEU A 890 -27.40 -1.33 39.63
C LEU A 890 -28.72 -1.04 40.33
N ARG A 891 -29.11 -1.95 41.22
CA ARG A 891 -30.27 -1.77 42.09
C ARG A 891 -29.80 -1.69 43.54
N SER A 892 -30.26 -0.67 44.26
CA SER A 892 -30.06 -0.54 45.70
C SER A 892 -31.37 -0.83 46.41
N GLU A 893 -31.35 -1.74 47.36
CA GLU A 893 -32.49 -2.11 48.21
C GLU A 893 -32.14 -1.87 49.67
N PHE A 894 -32.90 -1.02 50.36
CA PHE A 894 -32.67 -0.68 51.76
C PHE A 894 -31.23 -0.19 52.04
N GLY A 895 -30.59 0.45 51.06
CA GLY A 895 -29.20 0.92 51.14
C GLY A 895 -28.14 -0.14 50.84
N LEU A 896 -28.53 -1.38 50.51
CA LEU A 896 -27.63 -2.46 50.08
C LEU A 896 -27.64 -2.57 48.54
N LEU A 897 -26.46 -2.44 47.94
CA LEU A 897 -26.26 -2.63 46.51
C LEU A 897 -26.34 -4.11 46.14
N SER A 898 -27.16 -4.42 45.13
CA SER A 898 -27.15 -5.71 44.45
C SER A 898 -26.23 -5.65 43.23
N GLY A 899 -25.32 -6.62 43.09
CA GLY A 899 -24.42 -6.76 41.94
C GLY A 899 -22.98 -6.23 42.12
N ASP A 900 -22.19 -6.37 41.05
CA ASP A 900 -20.74 -6.15 41.02
C ASP A 900 -20.39 -4.69 40.66
N GLY A 901 -20.80 -3.74 41.52
CA GLY A 901 -20.53 -2.29 41.34
C GLY A 901 -19.04 -1.90 41.36
N ASP A 902 -18.14 -2.86 41.50
CA ASP A 902 -16.69 -2.70 41.53
C ASP A 902 -16.07 -2.37 40.17
N GLU A 903 -16.76 -2.62 39.05
CA GLU A 903 -16.22 -2.35 37.71
C GLU A 903 -16.12 -0.85 37.40
N ALA A 904 -17.22 -0.10 37.57
CA ALA A 904 -17.22 1.36 37.38
C ALA A 904 -16.23 2.05 38.33
N ARG A 905 -16.15 1.55 39.57
CA ARG A 905 -15.15 2.00 40.55
C ARG A 905 -13.72 1.76 40.04
N ARG A 906 -13.37 0.52 39.68
CA ARG A 906 -12.04 0.18 39.14
C ARG A 906 -11.66 1.00 37.92
N GLY A 907 -12.61 1.27 37.02
CA GLY A 907 -12.40 2.09 35.84
C GLY A 907 -11.93 3.51 36.17
N VAL A 908 -12.63 4.19 37.10
CA VAL A 908 -12.26 5.55 37.53
C VAL A 908 -10.90 5.55 38.25
N PHE A 909 -10.65 4.60 39.15
CA PHE A 909 -9.35 4.49 39.85
C PHE A 909 -8.18 4.25 38.88
N ALA A 910 -8.31 3.32 37.94
CA ALA A 910 -7.27 3.03 36.95
C ALA A 910 -6.96 4.22 36.04
N ALA A 911 -7.99 4.99 35.66
CA ALA A 911 -7.82 6.20 34.87
C ALA A 911 -7.05 7.28 35.67
N VAL A 912 -7.38 7.48 36.95
CA VAL A 912 -6.66 8.42 37.82
C VAL A 912 -5.20 8.01 37.98
N ASP A 913 -4.91 6.72 38.21
CA ASP A 913 -3.55 6.20 38.30
C ASP A 913 -2.76 6.40 36.99
N SER A 914 -3.46 6.39 35.86
CA SER A 914 -2.90 6.65 34.52
C SER A 914 -2.81 8.15 34.18
N GLY A 915 -3.12 9.04 35.13
CA GLY A 915 -3.00 10.49 34.99
C GLY A 915 -4.14 11.18 34.23
N PHE A 916 -5.34 10.58 34.20
CA PHE A 916 -6.53 11.21 33.61
C PHE A 916 -7.10 12.30 34.52
N ARG A 917 -7.55 13.40 33.91
CA ARG A 917 -8.36 14.42 34.58
C ARG A 917 -9.83 14.04 34.51
N VAL A 918 -10.50 14.05 35.65
CA VAL A 918 -11.91 13.63 35.74
C VAL A 918 -12.84 14.81 35.49
N LEU A 919 -13.85 14.61 34.66
CA LEU A 919 -14.87 15.58 34.28
C LEU A 919 -16.22 15.11 34.80
N VAL A 920 -16.97 16.00 35.45
CA VAL A 920 -18.36 15.75 35.85
C VAL A 920 -19.19 16.95 35.41
N TYR A 921 -20.35 16.72 34.79
CA TYR A 921 -21.15 17.85 34.31
C TYR A 921 -21.70 18.70 35.45
N ASP A 922 -22.40 18.06 36.39
CA ASP A 922 -22.96 18.68 37.60
C ASP A 922 -22.54 17.83 38.81
N LEU A 923 -21.56 18.34 39.59
CA LEU A 923 -20.95 17.56 40.66
C LEU A 923 -21.96 17.24 41.76
N ARG A 924 -22.84 18.19 42.08
CA ARG A 924 -23.85 18.00 43.12
C ARG A 924 -24.81 16.87 42.77
N SER A 925 -25.32 16.86 41.54
CA SER A 925 -26.26 15.85 41.06
C SER A 925 -25.61 14.45 41.02
N ALA A 926 -24.36 14.37 40.56
CA ALA A 926 -23.61 13.12 40.54
C ALA A 926 -23.33 12.58 41.96
N LEU A 927 -22.95 13.46 42.90
CA LEU A 927 -22.74 13.06 44.30
C LEU A 927 -24.04 12.62 44.96
N GLU A 928 -25.14 13.34 44.76
CA GLU A 928 -26.46 12.95 45.27
C GLU A 928 -26.88 11.59 44.73
N ALA A 929 -26.66 11.31 43.43
CA ALA A 929 -26.93 10.01 42.82
C ALA A 929 -26.03 8.90 43.38
N LEU A 930 -24.73 9.14 43.53
CA LEU A 930 -23.76 8.15 44.04
C LEU A 930 -23.95 7.88 45.54
N GLU A 931 -24.28 8.87 46.36
CA GLU A 931 -24.56 8.70 47.79
C GLU A 931 -25.88 7.99 48.03
N ALA A 932 -26.91 8.36 47.26
CA ALA A 932 -28.18 7.65 47.20
C ALA A 932 -28.04 6.17 46.78
N SER A 933 -26.94 5.84 46.09
CA SER A 933 -26.72 4.53 45.49
C SER A 933 -25.93 3.55 46.35
N GLY A 934 -25.33 3.98 47.48
CA GLY A 934 -24.40 3.14 48.24
C GLY A 934 -22.96 3.12 47.69
N MET A 935 -22.66 3.86 46.61
CA MET A 935 -21.30 4.06 46.09
C MET A 935 -20.52 5.17 46.83
N ALA A 936 -20.55 5.16 48.16
CA ALA A 936 -19.94 6.20 48.99
C ALA A 936 -18.44 6.39 48.71
N SER A 937 -17.69 5.32 48.40
CA SER A 937 -16.27 5.40 48.09
C SER A 937 -15.96 6.18 46.80
N LEU A 938 -16.79 6.03 45.76
CA LEU A 938 -16.63 6.78 44.51
C LEU A 938 -17.04 8.24 44.71
N ALA A 939 -18.14 8.48 45.44
CA ALA A 939 -18.54 9.84 45.83
C ALA A 939 -17.43 10.55 46.65
N MET A 940 -16.80 9.85 47.58
CA MET A 940 -15.66 10.37 48.35
C MET A 940 -14.46 10.69 47.47
N LEU A 941 -14.10 9.82 46.51
CA LEU A 941 -13.03 10.09 45.55
C LEU A 941 -13.31 11.37 44.75
N LEU A 942 -14.52 11.50 44.18
CA LEU A 942 -14.90 12.70 43.43
C LEU A 942 -14.88 13.96 44.31
N ARG A 943 -15.36 13.89 45.57
CA ARG A 943 -15.27 14.99 46.55
C ARG A 943 -13.81 15.37 46.83
N GLN A 944 -12.93 14.38 47.04
CA GLN A 944 -11.51 14.62 47.26
C GLN A 944 -10.87 15.30 46.05
N MET A 945 -11.08 14.76 44.85
CA MET A 945 -10.54 15.33 43.61
C MET A 945 -11.05 16.76 43.35
N ALA A 946 -12.32 17.04 43.68
CA ALA A 946 -12.87 18.39 43.61
C ALA A 946 -12.16 19.34 44.58
N SER A 947 -11.88 18.89 45.82
CA SER A 947 -11.14 19.69 46.81
C SER A 947 -9.68 19.98 46.41
N GLU A 948 -9.05 19.03 45.71
CA GLU A 948 -7.67 19.12 45.19
C GLU A 948 -7.58 19.85 43.83
N ARG A 949 -8.72 20.29 43.27
CA ARG A 949 -8.82 20.87 41.90
C ARG A 949 -8.39 19.92 40.77
N ALA A 950 -8.38 18.62 41.05
CA ALA A 950 -8.09 17.56 40.07
C ALA A 950 -9.34 17.13 39.26
N LEU A 951 -10.54 17.57 39.68
CA LEU A 951 -11.81 17.37 38.98
C LEU A 951 -12.33 18.66 38.34
N VAL A 952 -12.98 18.55 37.19
CA VAL A 952 -13.63 19.67 36.47
C VAL A 952 -15.14 19.54 36.52
N GLU A 953 -15.80 20.60 36.98
CA GLU A 953 -17.25 20.74 36.85
C GLU A 953 -17.60 21.46 35.53
N VAL A 954 -18.07 20.68 34.54
CA VAL A 954 -18.22 21.15 33.15
C VAL A 954 -19.30 22.20 33.00
N ARG A 955 -20.42 22.09 33.75
CA ARG A 955 -21.53 23.07 33.71
C ARG A 955 -21.03 24.48 33.99
N GLY A 956 -20.22 24.67 35.02
CA GLY A 956 -19.63 25.97 35.35
C GLY A 956 -18.69 26.50 34.27
N GLU A 957 -17.87 25.64 33.67
CA GLU A 957 -16.91 26.04 32.65
C GLU A 957 -17.59 26.50 31.36
N ILE A 958 -18.57 25.75 30.87
CA ILE A 958 -19.25 26.07 29.61
C ILE A 958 -20.16 27.29 29.77
N SER A 959 -20.87 27.41 30.89
CA SER A 959 -21.71 28.58 31.16
C SER A 959 -20.88 29.86 31.30
N GLY A 960 -19.72 29.79 31.97
CA GLY A 960 -18.79 30.92 32.00
C GLY A 960 -18.23 31.28 30.61
N ALA A 961 -17.97 30.27 29.77
CA ALA A 961 -17.43 30.47 28.43
C ALA A 961 -18.44 31.06 27.43
N LEU A 962 -19.74 30.81 27.60
CA LEU A 962 -20.80 31.32 26.72
C LEU A 962 -21.48 32.57 27.27
N GLY A 963 -21.60 32.70 28.59
CA GLY A 963 -22.36 33.76 29.26
C GLY A 963 -23.84 33.43 29.46
N GLU A 964 -24.26 32.18 29.21
CA GLU A 964 -25.61 31.66 29.43
C GLU A 964 -25.55 30.23 29.99
N GLU A 965 -26.59 29.76 30.67
CA GLU A 965 -26.69 28.35 31.07
C GLU A 965 -27.02 27.48 29.85
N VAL A 966 -26.28 26.39 29.67
CA VAL A 966 -26.54 25.41 28.61
C VAL A 966 -26.89 24.09 29.27
N PRO A 967 -28.18 23.69 29.27
CA PRO A 967 -28.60 22.38 29.78
C PRO A 967 -27.89 21.24 29.03
N LEU A 968 -27.55 20.16 29.73
CA LEU A 968 -26.91 18.99 29.12
C LEU A 968 -27.76 18.40 27.98
N SER A 969 -29.09 18.49 28.07
CA SER A 969 -30.03 18.04 27.04
C SER A 969 -30.03 18.91 25.77
N GLU A 970 -29.56 20.16 25.84
CA GLU A 970 -29.41 21.06 24.68
C GLU A 970 -28.04 20.91 24.01
N ALA A 971 -27.06 20.32 24.72
CA ALA A 971 -25.73 20.06 24.21
C ALA A 971 -25.73 19.06 23.04
N ASP A 972 -26.63 18.08 23.03
CA ASP A 972 -26.61 16.98 22.05
C ASP A 972 -27.01 17.43 20.64
N ALA A 973 -28.04 18.27 20.52
CA ALA A 973 -28.43 18.88 19.24
C ALA A 973 -27.34 19.82 18.69
N ALA A 974 -26.57 20.43 19.59
CA ALA A 974 -25.49 21.37 19.33
C ALA A 974 -24.17 20.69 18.90
N ILE A 975 -23.89 19.47 19.35
CA ILE A 975 -22.54 18.91 19.28
C ILE A 975 -22.21 18.28 17.91
N LEU A 976 -23.13 17.64 17.20
CA LEU A 976 -22.81 16.96 15.93
C LEU A 976 -23.94 16.91 14.88
N GLY A 977 -25.12 17.47 15.16
CA GLY A 977 -26.34 17.07 14.43
C GLY A 977 -26.74 15.61 14.72
N ARG A 978 -26.35 15.10 15.89
CA ARG A 978 -26.66 13.76 16.40
C ARG A 978 -27.98 13.85 17.15
N GLU A 979 -29.00 13.11 16.72
CA GLU A 979 -30.21 12.92 17.53
C GLU A 979 -29.86 12.01 18.72
N ARG A 980 -30.23 12.43 19.93
CA ARG A 980 -30.18 11.54 21.10
C ARG A 980 -30.98 10.28 20.81
N LYS A 981 -30.44 9.13 21.21
CA LYS A 981 -31.23 7.90 21.20
C LYS A 981 -32.27 7.89 22.31
N VAL A 982 -31.96 8.47 23.48
CA VAL A 982 -32.88 8.50 24.63
C VAL A 982 -33.07 9.93 25.16
N GLY A 983 -34.28 10.46 24.96
CA GLY A 983 -34.67 11.77 25.49
C GLY A 983 -35.14 11.71 26.94
N LEU A 984 -34.99 12.81 27.69
CA LEU A 984 -35.48 12.90 29.08
C LEU A 984 -37.00 12.64 29.19
N ALA A 985 -37.78 13.09 28.21
CA ALA A 985 -39.23 12.86 28.18
C ALA A 985 -39.60 11.38 28.00
N GLU A 986 -38.81 10.65 27.20
CA GLU A 986 -38.98 9.20 27.02
C GLU A 986 -38.57 8.44 28.28
N LEU A 987 -37.40 8.75 28.84
CA LEU A 987 -36.93 8.16 30.09
C LEU A 987 -37.94 8.39 31.23
N ARG A 988 -38.49 9.60 31.33
CA ARG A 988 -39.52 9.94 32.32
C ARG A 988 -40.80 9.14 32.11
N ARG A 989 -41.28 9.02 30.87
CA ARG A 989 -42.49 8.25 30.54
C ARG A 989 -42.31 6.78 30.90
N GLU A 990 -41.16 6.19 30.57
CA GLU A 990 -40.86 4.80 30.93
C GLU A 990 -40.72 4.63 32.44
N TYR A 991 -40.12 5.60 33.13
CA TYR A 991 -40.04 5.60 34.58
C TYR A 991 -41.43 5.63 35.25
N GLU A 992 -42.32 6.51 34.80
CA GLU A 992 -43.70 6.57 35.28
C GLU A 992 -44.49 5.28 34.95
N TYR A 993 -44.27 4.71 33.75
CA TYR A 993 -44.86 3.44 33.35
C TYR A 993 -44.39 2.27 34.23
N ALA A 994 -43.08 2.13 34.42
CA ALA A 994 -42.48 1.12 35.30
C ALA A 994 -43.03 1.25 36.73
N ARG A 995 -43.09 2.48 37.27
CA ARG A 995 -43.67 2.76 38.59
C ARG A 995 -45.15 2.39 38.69
N SER A 996 -45.93 2.61 37.64
CA SER A 996 -47.35 2.23 37.62
C SER A 996 -47.54 0.71 37.61
N ARG A 997 -46.62 -0.04 36.99
CA ARG A 997 -46.67 -1.50 36.87
C ARG A 997 -46.21 -2.21 38.14
N ILE A 998 -45.19 -1.68 38.80
CA ILE A 998 -44.68 -2.25 40.07
C ILE A 998 -45.54 -1.90 41.28
N ARG A 999 -46.45 -0.92 41.14
CA ARG A 999 -47.33 -0.49 42.23
C ARG A 999 -48.28 -1.63 42.65
N GLY A 1000 -48.09 -2.12 43.87
CA GLY A 1000 -48.89 -3.21 44.44
C GLY A 1000 -48.34 -4.62 44.17
N LEU A 1001 -47.17 -4.74 43.54
CA LEU A 1001 -46.43 -5.99 43.38
C LEU A 1001 -45.38 -6.16 44.49
N GLU A 1002 -45.08 -7.41 44.84
CA GLU A 1002 -43.97 -7.77 45.72
C GLU A 1002 -42.62 -7.39 45.07
N TYR A 1003 -41.63 -6.98 45.87
CA TYR A 1003 -40.32 -6.51 45.37
C TYR A 1003 -39.59 -7.51 44.45
N ALA A 1004 -39.85 -8.81 44.64
CA ALA A 1004 -39.30 -9.90 43.82
C ALA A 1004 -39.84 -9.90 42.38
N GLU A 1005 -41.00 -9.31 42.12
CA GLU A 1005 -41.62 -9.28 40.79
C GLU A 1005 -41.22 -8.03 39.97
N TRP A 1006 -40.59 -7.05 40.62
CA TRP A 1006 -40.26 -5.76 40.00
C TRP A 1006 -39.26 -5.89 38.84
N GLU A 1007 -38.34 -6.86 38.91
CA GLU A 1007 -37.32 -7.10 37.88
C GLU A 1007 -37.92 -7.31 36.48
N ARG A 1008 -39.08 -7.97 36.41
CA ARG A 1008 -39.79 -8.23 35.15
C ARG A 1008 -40.35 -6.98 34.48
N HIS A 1009 -40.44 -5.87 35.22
CA HIS A 1009 -41.09 -4.64 34.81
C HIS A 1009 -40.16 -3.44 34.68
N ILE A 1010 -38.87 -3.58 35.02
CA ILE A 1010 -37.89 -2.47 35.01
C ILE A 1010 -36.75 -2.67 34.00
N GLY A 1011 -36.76 -3.75 33.21
CA GLY A 1011 -35.70 -4.03 32.23
C GLY A 1011 -35.57 -2.95 31.15
N GLN A 1012 -36.69 -2.47 30.60
CA GLN A 1012 -36.69 -1.39 29.61
C GLN A 1012 -36.21 -0.06 30.20
N LEU A 1013 -36.67 0.28 31.42
CA LEU A 1013 -36.17 1.43 32.15
C LEU A 1013 -34.65 1.36 32.39
N SER A 1014 -34.13 0.19 32.75
CA SER A 1014 -32.69 -0.02 32.97
C SER A 1014 -31.89 0.23 31.68
N ALA A 1015 -32.31 -0.34 30.55
CA ALA A 1015 -31.66 -0.12 29.25
C ALA A 1015 -31.67 1.37 28.84
N LEU A 1016 -32.80 2.07 29.06
CA LEU A 1016 -32.89 3.51 28.79
C LEU A 1016 -32.00 4.34 29.73
N MET A 1017 -31.94 4.00 31.02
CA MET A 1017 -31.06 4.68 31.98
C MET A 1017 -29.59 4.50 31.57
N GLU A 1018 -29.19 3.30 31.18
CA GLU A 1018 -27.82 2.99 30.74
C GLU A 1018 -27.39 3.84 29.53
N GLU A 1019 -28.20 3.87 28.48
CA GLU A 1019 -27.91 4.69 27.29
C GLU A 1019 -27.93 6.19 27.62
N PHE A 1020 -28.84 6.63 28.50
CA PHE A 1020 -28.95 8.04 28.90
C PHE A 1020 -27.69 8.55 29.62
N VAL A 1021 -27.18 7.81 30.61
CA VAL A 1021 -25.94 8.22 31.31
C VAL A 1021 -24.71 8.10 30.41
N ARG A 1022 -24.71 7.14 29.46
CA ARG A 1022 -23.66 7.00 28.45
C ARG A 1022 -23.58 8.24 27.55
N GLU A 1023 -24.71 8.69 27.00
CA GLU A 1023 -24.78 9.90 26.17
C GLU A 1023 -24.39 11.16 26.98
N ASN A 1024 -24.78 11.24 28.25
CA ASN A 1024 -24.39 12.36 29.14
C ASN A 1024 -22.88 12.43 29.36
N ALA A 1025 -22.22 11.29 29.63
CA ALA A 1025 -20.78 11.24 29.81
C ALA A 1025 -20.05 11.69 28.53
N GLU A 1026 -20.48 11.23 27.35
CA GLU A 1026 -19.95 11.68 26.04
C GLU A 1026 -20.08 13.19 25.87
N SER A 1027 -21.26 13.75 26.17
CA SER A 1027 -21.54 15.17 26.02
C SER A 1027 -20.79 16.06 27.01
N ALA A 1028 -20.59 15.60 28.25
CA ALA A 1028 -19.79 16.32 29.25
C ALA A 1028 -18.34 16.55 28.77
N LEU A 1029 -17.71 15.53 28.17
CA LEU A 1029 -16.35 15.66 27.65
C LEU A 1029 -16.29 16.66 26.48
N LEU A 1030 -17.23 16.58 25.54
CA LEU A 1030 -17.29 17.48 24.38
C LEU A 1030 -17.55 18.93 24.77
N LEU A 1031 -18.42 19.18 25.75
CA LEU A 1031 -18.67 20.51 26.29
C LEU A 1031 -17.44 21.09 26.99
N HIS A 1032 -16.67 20.28 27.73
CA HIS A 1032 -15.42 20.73 28.34
C HIS A 1032 -14.43 21.23 27.28
N LEU A 1033 -14.24 20.47 26.21
CA LEU A 1033 -13.38 20.86 25.09
C LEU A 1033 -13.86 22.14 24.39
N ALA A 1034 -15.18 22.32 24.25
CA ALA A 1034 -15.76 23.56 23.73
C ALA A 1034 -15.48 24.76 24.64
N ALA A 1035 -15.64 24.57 25.96
CA ALA A 1035 -15.40 25.60 26.96
C ALA A 1035 -13.93 26.05 26.99
N GLU A 1036 -12.97 25.12 26.90
CA GLU A 1036 -11.54 25.46 26.77
C GLU A 1036 -11.28 26.30 25.52
N ARG A 1037 -11.80 25.88 24.37
CA ARG A 1037 -11.58 26.61 23.11
C ARG A 1037 -12.17 28.02 23.10
N LEU A 1038 -13.34 28.19 23.70
CA LEU A 1038 -13.98 29.49 23.86
C LEU A 1038 -13.19 30.41 24.80
N ARG A 1039 -12.62 29.86 25.89
CA ARG A 1039 -11.75 30.60 26.82
C ARG A 1039 -10.45 31.05 26.14
N GLU A 1040 -9.83 30.19 25.33
CA GLU A 1040 -8.67 30.55 24.51
C GLU A 1040 -8.98 31.69 23.55
N SER A 1041 -10.14 31.65 22.89
CA SER A 1041 -10.54 32.68 21.91
C SER A 1041 -10.79 34.05 22.55
N ARG A 1042 -11.18 34.11 23.83
CA ARG A 1042 -11.35 35.36 24.60
C ARG A 1042 -10.02 35.92 25.10
N ARG A 1043 -8.99 35.08 25.29
CA ARG A 1043 -7.62 35.50 25.58
C ARG A 1043 -6.91 35.78 24.25
N GLY A 1044 -7.03 36.98 23.71
CA GLY A 1044 -6.38 37.39 22.44
C GLY A 1044 -4.87 37.06 22.38
N PRO A 1045 -4.25 37.06 21.17
CA PRO A 1045 -2.90 36.55 20.98
C PRO A 1045 -1.89 37.37 21.79
N ARG A 1046 -1.18 36.72 22.73
CA ARG A 1046 0.08 37.26 23.25
C ARG A 1046 1.13 37.15 22.12
N LEU A 1047 1.21 38.20 21.31
CA LEU A 1047 2.32 38.45 20.40
C LEU A 1047 3.62 38.51 21.19
N GLY A 1048 4.38 37.43 21.13
CA GLY A 1048 5.79 37.35 21.52
C GLY A 1048 6.63 36.96 20.32
N ILE A 1049 6.55 37.73 19.23
CA ILE A 1049 7.50 37.66 18.11
C ILE A 1049 8.17 39.04 18.07
N ARG A 1050 9.40 39.14 18.56
CA ARG A 1050 10.30 40.21 18.15
C ARG A 1050 10.83 39.84 16.76
N ALA A 1051 10.78 40.83 15.87
CA ALA A 1051 11.09 40.79 14.45
C ALA A 1051 12.50 40.28 14.13
#